data_AF-A0A0G9HFD2-F1
#
_entry.id   AF-A0A0G9HFD2-F1
#
_cell.length_a   1.000
_cell.length_b   1.000
_cell.length_c   1.000
_cell.angle_alpha   90.00
_cell.angle_beta   90.00
_cell.angle_gamma   90.00
#
_symmetry.space_group_name_H-M   'P 1'
#
loop_
_entity.id
_entity.type
_entity.pdbx_description
1 polymer ?
#
loop_
_entity_poly.entity_id
_entity_poly.type
_entity_poly.pdbx_seq_one_letter_code
_entity_poly.pdbx_strand_id
1 'polypeptide(L)'
;MGPDYRYRAFISYSHQDKTPAAWLHRALETFAIPARLVGQSTAMGVVPRRLSPVFRDREELASAGDLGRTVNVALAQSACLLVVCSPQAAASRWVNEEVLSYKRLGGEDRIFCLIVGGEPNATAMPGREAEECFVPALRYRWGAGGELGSEPIEPIAADIRQGSDSKLNAIVKLVAGMLGVGFDDLKQRELHRRMRRATVLAAVALCVMAVTTTLAISAFISRHAAVVASHVAERRQKEAEDLVSFMLGDLNDKLAQVSRLDIMEAVDDQAMKYFQAQPLDEVTDRALEQRAAALEKIGSVRLDQGQLAAAMASYRAALAVATRLADAAPTNIDRQLALADVWAYVGMTQWRQGELDDAQRSFARGQATLQRAAVHAPGNTQLAFQRATLDNNVGHVMEARGELDQAAAQYRHMLAQMEDLVIGQPHNADWVEYLGSAHNNLGKLALMRGDLAEAVAQYSADERIQSGLAAAEPKNMSRRDNLLTVRAILGRTQALTGDTVAGMARLQQAVDMATDLGTLDPSNTDFQEHAALYATQLARLRRLSGDLPEATALIARALPIFAGLARHDPDNAAWQREYAEALVEQSAQGREAGQQDDAHEHATAALQALRPLMAKLPDDRSTLLAGIVARLSLAAVTTDAQVARQLRTEALDSVQAAKSGQGDPRLQALRVEALLSLARKPDATPIIQRLWASGYRDAGLLRVLRREGIDYPVNQAFQHELLVATGGGPLQEKE
;
A
#
# COMPACT_ATOMS: atom_id res chain seq x y z
N MET A 1 74.36 -73.14 14.56
CA MET A 1 74.93 -72.02 13.79
C MET A 1 75.62 -72.58 12.57
N GLY A 2 75.33 -72.04 11.40
CA GLY A 2 76.07 -72.28 10.17
C GLY A 2 75.33 -71.71 8.96
N PRO A 3 76.03 -71.09 8.00
CA PRO A 3 76.95 -69.95 8.12
C PRO A 3 76.18 -68.62 8.27
N ASP A 4 76.82 -67.59 8.82
CA ASP A 4 76.24 -66.23 8.88
C ASP A 4 76.32 -65.60 7.47
N TYR A 5 75.36 -65.92 6.61
CA TYR A 5 75.28 -65.36 5.25
C TYR A 5 75.09 -63.85 5.31
N ARG A 6 75.95 -63.09 4.63
CA ARG A 6 75.83 -61.63 4.54
C ARG A 6 74.55 -61.20 3.81
N TYR A 7 74.18 -61.94 2.77
CA TYR A 7 73.00 -61.67 1.96
C TYR A 7 71.96 -62.77 2.13
N ARG A 8 70.68 -62.38 2.19
CA ARG A 8 69.57 -63.35 2.26
C ARG A 8 69.29 -64.00 0.91
N ALA A 9 69.68 -63.35 -0.17
CA ALA A 9 69.54 -63.83 -1.52
C ALA A 9 70.55 -63.16 -2.45
N PHE A 10 71.00 -63.90 -3.46
CA PHE A 10 71.66 -63.40 -4.65
C PHE A 10 70.70 -63.46 -5.83
N ILE A 11 70.56 -62.40 -6.63
CA ILE A 11 69.74 -62.43 -7.85
C ILE A 11 70.65 -62.55 -9.08
N SER A 12 70.58 -63.69 -9.76
CA SER A 12 71.24 -63.96 -11.04
C SER A 12 70.26 -63.72 -12.20
N TYR A 13 70.64 -62.91 -13.18
CA TYR A 13 69.79 -62.50 -14.30
C TYR A 13 70.61 -62.06 -15.52
N SER A 14 70.00 -62.11 -16.72
CA SER A 14 70.60 -61.50 -17.93
C SER A 14 70.42 -59.99 -17.93
N HIS A 15 71.33 -59.22 -18.53
CA HIS A 15 71.18 -57.74 -18.59
C HIS A 15 69.86 -57.30 -19.25
N GLN A 16 69.30 -58.11 -20.14
CA GLN A 16 68.02 -57.84 -20.80
C GLN A 16 66.82 -58.02 -19.85
N ASP A 17 67.00 -58.68 -18.71
CA ASP A 17 65.99 -58.91 -17.67
C ASP A 17 66.10 -57.91 -16.49
N LYS A 18 66.75 -56.75 -16.69
CA LYS A 18 66.98 -55.75 -15.62
C LYS A 18 65.68 -55.28 -14.97
N THR A 19 64.61 -55.12 -15.73
CA THR A 19 63.31 -54.65 -15.23
C THR A 19 62.64 -55.63 -14.27
N PRO A 20 62.41 -56.92 -14.63
CA PRO A 20 61.89 -57.89 -13.67
C PRO A 20 62.84 -58.14 -12.49
N ALA A 21 64.16 -58.14 -12.70
CA ALA A 21 65.14 -58.26 -11.61
C ALA A 21 65.06 -57.09 -10.61
N ALA A 22 64.89 -55.85 -11.09
CA ALA A 22 64.71 -54.66 -10.25
C ALA A 22 63.42 -54.71 -9.43
N TRP A 23 62.34 -55.18 -10.05
CA TRP A 23 61.07 -55.39 -9.35
C TRP A 23 61.21 -56.46 -8.26
N LEU A 24 61.82 -57.61 -8.57
CA LEU A 24 62.05 -58.69 -7.62
C LEU A 24 62.87 -58.21 -6.41
N HIS A 25 63.96 -57.48 -6.67
CA HIS A 25 64.82 -56.90 -5.64
C HIS A 25 64.06 -55.96 -4.68
N ARG A 26 63.37 -54.95 -5.23
CA ARG A 26 62.57 -54.01 -4.41
C ARG A 26 61.46 -54.72 -3.64
N ALA A 27 60.83 -55.72 -4.25
CA ALA A 27 59.78 -56.49 -3.61
C ALA A 27 60.31 -57.30 -2.41
N LEU A 28 61.46 -57.97 -2.54
CA LEU A 28 62.09 -58.71 -1.45
C LEU A 28 62.58 -57.78 -0.32
N GLU A 29 63.20 -56.65 -0.66
CA GLU A 29 63.71 -55.66 0.31
C GLU A 29 62.60 -55.03 1.17
N THR A 30 61.41 -54.83 0.58
CA THR A 30 60.26 -54.24 1.29
C THR A 30 59.34 -55.27 1.93
N PHE A 31 59.56 -56.56 1.69
CA PHE A 31 58.70 -57.62 2.21
C PHE A 31 58.87 -57.78 3.73
N ALA A 32 57.81 -57.47 4.48
CA ALA A 32 57.80 -57.58 5.94
C ALA A 32 57.26 -58.96 6.36
N ILE A 33 58.10 -59.77 7.00
CA ILE A 33 57.73 -61.11 7.46
C ILE A 33 56.76 -60.99 8.65
N PRO A 34 55.63 -61.73 8.66
CA PRO A 34 54.68 -61.71 9.77
C PRO A 34 55.35 -62.07 11.11
N ALA A 35 55.11 -61.26 12.14
CA ALA A 35 55.74 -61.43 13.46
C ALA A 35 55.61 -62.85 14.05
N ARG A 36 54.51 -63.56 13.75
CA ARG A 36 54.28 -64.95 14.19
C ARG A 36 55.27 -65.96 13.60
N LEU A 37 55.86 -65.67 12.44
CA LEU A 37 56.80 -66.54 11.72
C LEU A 37 58.27 -66.21 12.05
N VAL A 38 58.55 -64.99 12.50
CA VAL A 38 59.92 -64.54 12.81
C VAL A 38 60.49 -65.36 13.97
N GLY A 39 61.69 -65.90 13.80
CA GLY A 39 62.38 -66.72 14.81
C GLY A 39 62.06 -68.22 14.76
N GLN A 40 61.13 -68.67 13.91
CA GLN A 40 60.87 -70.09 13.71
C GLN A 40 62.06 -70.78 13.00
N SER A 41 62.36 -72.01 13.40
CA SER A 41 63.43 -72.82 12.79
C SER A 41 62.84 -73.68 11.67
N THR A 42 63.29 -73.48 10.44
CA THR A 42 62.86 -74.24 9.25
C THR A 42 64.02 -74.99 8.61
N ALA A 43 63.74 -75.82 7.60
CA ALA A 43 64.76 -76.49 6.80
C ALA A 43 65.75 -75.50 6.12
N MET A 44 65.33 -74.23 5.93
CA MET A 44 66.14 -73.18 5.31
C MET A 44 66.92 -72.33 6.32
N GLY A 45 66.66 -72.49 7.63
CA GLY A 45 67.29 -71.77 8.72
C GLY A 45 66.28 -71.06 9.63
N VAL A 46 66.75 -70.11 10.44
CA VAL A 46 65.86 -69.30 11.29
C VAL A 46 65.22 -68.18 10.46
N VAL A 47 63.89 -68.07 10.51
CA VAL A 47 63.13 -67.07 9.76
C VAL A 47 63.46 -65.65 10.26
N PRO A 48 63.95 -64.75 9.40
CA PRO A 48 64.32 -63.39 9.79
C PRO A 48 63.11 -62.46 9.88
N ARG A 49 63.31 -61.23 10.40
CA ARG A 49 62.28 -60.17 10.40
C ARG A 49 62.10 -59.52 9.02
N ARG A 50 63.16 -59.53 8.20
CA ARG A 50 63.24 -58.95 6.86
C ARG A 50 64.13 -59.80 5.98
N LEU A 51 63.91 -59.74 4.66
CA LEU A 51 64.74 -60.41 3.66
C LEU A 51 65.91 -59.55 3.17
N SER A 52 66.17 -58.42 3.81
CA SER A 52 67.29 -57.52 3.53
C SER A 52 68.56 -57.96 4.27
N PRO A 53 69.76 -57.87 3.66
CA PRO A 53 70.03 -57.37 2.31
C PRO A 53 69.94 -58.47 1.24
N VAL A 54 69.42 -58.12 0.06
CA VAL A 54 69.43 -58.93 -1.16
C VAL A 54 70.45 -58.36 -2.14
N PHE A 55 71.39 -59.19 -2.59
CA PHE A 55 72.40 -58.78 -3.56
C PHE A 55 71.83 -58.80 -4.98
N ARG A 56 71.95 -57.68 -5.70
CA ARG A 56 71.59 -57.54 -7.11
C ARG A 56 72.62 -56.66 -7.83
N ASP A 57 73.08 -57.15 -8.97
CA ASP A 57 73.86 -56.43 -9.99
C ASP A 57 75.36 -56.17 -9.69
N ARG A 58 76.12 -56.08 -10.78
CA ARG A 58 77.52 -55.67 -10.89
C ARG A 58 77.71 -54.14 -10.72
N GLU A 59 76.62 -53.36 -10.78
CA GLU A 59 76.65 -51.88 -10.69
C GLU A 59 76.91 -51.32 -9.27
N GLU A 60 76.77 -52.10 -8.18
CA GLU A 60 77.21 -51.69 -6.82
C GLU A 60 78.73 -51.79 -6.59
N LEU A 61 79.49 -52.33 -7.57
CA LEU A 61 80.90 -52.71 -7.43
C LEU A 61 81.86 -51.94 -8.36
N ALA A 62 81.45 -50.77 -8.87
CA ALA A 62 82.21 -49.95 -9.83
C ALA A 62 83.57 -49.38 -9.34
N SER A 63 84.18 -49.95 -8.29
CA SER A 63 85.45 -49.47 -7.71
C SER A 63 86.44 -50.58 -7.25
N ALA A 64 86.23 -51.86 -7.60
CA ALA A 64 87.19 -52.94 -7.29
C ALA A 64 87.74 -53.62 -8.56
N GLY A 65 89.07 -53.68 -8.70
CA GLY A 65 89.79 -54.14 -9.91
C GLY A 65 89.71 -55.64 -10.27
N ASP A 66 88.78 -56.40 -9.67
CA ASP A 66 88.55 -57.82 -9.99
C ASP A 66 87.06 -58.19 -9.78
N LEU A 67 86.26 -57.98 -10.84
CA LEU A 67 84.80 -58.16 -10.83
C LEU A 67 84.40 -59.64 -10.61
N GLY A 68 85.17 -60.59 -11.17
CA GLY A 68 84.84 -62.02 -11.12
C GLY A 68 85.01 -62.61 -9.72
N ARG A 69 86.05 -62.20 -8.99
CA ARG A 69 86.28 -62.63 -7.61
C ARG A 69 85.20 -62.14 -6.66
N THR A 70 84.72 -60.91 -6.85
CA THR A 70 83.72 -60.30 -5.97
C THR A 70 82.33 -60.92 -6.12
N VAL A 71 81.93 -61.26 -7.35
CA VAL A 71 80.66 -61.99 -7.61
C VAL A 71 80.69 -63.38 -6.96
N ASN A 72 81.80 -64.12 -7.07
CA ASN A 72 81.93 -65.43 -6.41
C ASN A 72 81.91 -65.32 -4.87
N VAL A 73 82.48 -64.27 -4.30
CA VAL A 73 82.38 -63.99 -2.85
C VAL A 73 80.95 -63.68 -2.45
N ALA A 74 80.23 -62.84 -3.22
CA ALA A 74 78.83 -62.51 -2.94
C ALA A 74 77.91 -63.74 -3.05
N LEU A 75 78.15 -64.61 -4.05
CA LEU A 75 77.45 -65.90 -4.18
C LEU A 75 77.71 -66.81 -2.97
N ALA A 76 78.96 -66.94 -2.52
CA ALA A 76 79.30 -67.74 -1.34
C ALA A 76 78.74 -67.17 -0.03
N GLN A 77 78.48 -65.86 0.02
CA GLN A 77 77.91 -65.17 1.17
C GLN A 77 76.38 -65.02 1.10
N SER A 78 75.71 -65.63 0.12
CA SER A 78 74.26 -65.57 -0.06
C SER A 78 73.57 -66.85 0.40
N ALA A 79 72.48 -66.71 1.16
CA ALA A 79 71.75 -67.86 1.71
C ALA A 79 70.95 -68.64 0.66
N CYS A 80 70.49 -67.95 -0.38
CA CYS A 80 69.72 -68.50 -1.50
C CYS A 80 70.19 -67.86 -2.82
N LEU A 81 70.06 -68.57 -3.93
CA LEU A 81 70.21 -68.03 -5.28
C LEU A 81 68.82 -67.91 -5.93
N LEU A 82 68.43 -66.71 -6.33
CA LEU A 82 67.27 -66.50 -7.18
C LEU A 82 67.71 -66.28 -8.61
N VAL A 83 67.17 -67.07 -9.55
CA VAL A 83 67.48 -66.95 -10.97
C VAL A 83 66.27 -66.41 -11.71
N VAL A 84 66.46 -65.29 -12.42
CA VAL A 84 65.46 -64.77 -13.36
C VAL A 84 65.59 -65.55 -14.67
N CYS A 85 64.56 -66.33 -14.98
CA CYS A 85 64.55 -67.29 -16.08
C CYS A 85 63.82 -66.70 -17.30
N SER A 86 64.54 -66.63 -18.41
CA SER A 86 64.12 -66.10 -19.71
C SER A 86 64.95 -66.75 -20.82
N PRO A 87 64.54 -66.70 -22.10
CA PRO A 87 65.38 -67.13 -23.23
C PRO A 87 66.75 -66.45 -23.25
N GLN A 88 66.80 -65.20 -22.79
CA GLN A 88 68.03 -64.42 -22.69
C GLN A 88 68.92 -64.88 -21.54
N ALA A 89 68.31 -65.31 -20.42
CA ALA A 89 69.03 -65.91 -19.30
C ALA A 89 69.56 -67.30 -19.66
N ALA A 90 68.77 -68.13 -20.34
CA ALA A 90 69.17 -69.47 -20.78
C ALA A 90 70.39 -69.44 -21.73
N ALA A 91 70.48 -68.43 -22.60
CA ALA A 91 71.64 -68.21 -23.48
C ALA A 91 72.84 -67.51 -22.78
N SER A 92 72.70 -67.07 -21.53
CA SER A 92 73.74 -66.30 -20.83
C SER A 92 74.77 -67.21 -20.17
N ARG A 93 76.00 -67.18 -20.68
CA ARG A 93 77.16 -67.87 -20.07
C ARG A 93 77.35 -67.45 -18.61
N TRP A 94 77.12 -66.18 -18.28
CA TRP A 94 77.30 -65.65 -16.93
C TRP A 94 76.28 -66.21 -15.94
N VAL A 95 74.99 -66.21 -16.29
CA VAL A 95 73.92 -66.79 -15.45
C VAL A 95 74.21 -68.28 -15.22
N ASN A 96 74.63 -69.00 -16.27
CA ASN A 96 74.99 -70.41 -16.15
C ASN A 96 76.19 -70.63 -15.21
N GLU A 97 77.26 -69.84 -15.33
CA GLU A 97 78.42 -69.93 -14.42
C GLU A 97 78.09 -69.58 -12.96
N GLU A 98 77.18 -68.63 -12.72
CA GLU A 98 76.73 -68.30 -11.36
C GLU A 98 75.94 -69.46 -10.73
N VAL A 99 75.06 -70.10 -11.50
CA VAL A 99 74.33 -71.31 -11.07
C VAL A 99 75.30 -72.46 -10.82
N LEU A 100 76.25 -72.72 -11.73
CA LEU A 100 77.28 -73.75 -11.55
C LEU A 100 78.13 -73.48 -10.30
N SER A 101 78.54 -72.23 -10.09
CA SER A 101 79.36 -71.83 -8.94
C SER A 101 78.61 -72.00 -7.63
N TYR A 102 77.31 -71.68 -7.59
CA TYR A 102 76.48 -71.91 -6.41
C TYR A 102 76.25 -73.40 -6.13
N LYS A 103 76.08 -74.23 -7.18
CA LYS A 103 76.03 -75.69 -7.05
C LYS A 103 77.35 -76.27 -6.53
N ARG A 104 78.50 -75.79 -7.01
CA ARG A 104 79.85 -76.18 -6.49
C ARG A 104 80.02 -75.91 -5.00
N LEU A 105 79.31 -74.91 -4.47
CA LEU A 105 79.30 -74.56 -3.04
C LEU A 105 78.33 -75.43 -2.21
N GLY A 106 77.65 -76.40 -2.83
CA GLY A 106 76.65 -77.26 -2.18
C GLY A 106 75.26 -76.62 -2.05
N GLY A 107 74.98 -75.55 -2.79
CA GLY A 107 73.75 -74.76 -2.67
C GLY A 107 72.57 -75.20 -3.55
N GLU A 108 72.59 -76.41 -4.14
CA GLU A 108 71.60 -76.84 -5.14
C GLU A 108 70.14 -76.74 -4.67
N ASP A 109 69.84 -77.11 -3.42
CA ASP A 109 68.48 -77.07 -2.84
C ASP A 109 68.00 -75.65 -2.48
N ARG A 110 68.84 -74.63 -2.69
CA ARG A 110 68.54 -73.23 -2.35
C ARG A 110 68.48 -72.31 -3.58
N ILE A 111 68.20 -72.90 -4.73
CA ILE A 111 68.03 -72.19 -6.00
C ILE A 111 66.54 -72.05 -6.32
N PHE A 112 66.06 -70.82 -6.46
CA PHE A 112 64.65 -70.51 -6.74
C PHE A 112 64.51 -69.74 -8.04
N CYS A 113 63.63 -70.21 -8.93
CA CYS A 113 63.47 -69.63 -10.26
C CYS A 113 62.31 -68.62 -10.30
N LEU A 114 62.48 -67.54 -11.05
CA LEU A 114 61.40 -66.63 -11.44
C LEU A 114 61.32 -66.63 -12.97
N ILE A 115 60.30 -67.27 -13.53
CA ILE A 115 60.06 -67.28 -14.97
C ILE A 115 59.41 -65.96 -15.38
N VAL A 116 60.08 -65.24 -16.28
CA VAL A 116 59.63 -63.94 -16.80
C VAL A 116 59.36 -63.97 -18.29
N GLY A 117 59.88 -64.99 -18.99
CA GLY A 117 59.66 -65.25 -20.41
C GLY A 117 60.20 -66.63 -20.79
N GLY A 118 59.87 -67.12 -21.98
CA GLY A 118 60.26 -68.47 -22.44
C GLY A 118 59.49 -69.59 -21.75
N GLU A 119 59.81 -70.83 -22.10
CA GLU A 119 59.18 -72.06 -21.64
C GLU A 119 60.22 -72.97 -20.95
N PRO A 120 59.95 -73.45 -19.71
CA PRO A 120 60.81 -74.40 -19.03
C PRO A 120 61.04 -75.69 -19.83
N ASN A 121 62.30 -76.15 -19.90
CA ASN A 121 62.68 -77.40 -20.55
C ASN A 121 62.35 -77.47 -22.05
N ALA A 122 62.20 -76.33 -22.73
CA ALA A 122 61.85 -76.28 -24.14
C ALA A 122 62.88 -76.96 -25.06
N THR A 123 64.15 -77.09 -24.63
CA THR A 123 65.16 -77.83 -25.40
C THR A 123 64.88 -79.34 -25.50
N ALA A 124 64.00 -79.89 -24.66
CA ALA A 124 63.53 -81.27 -24.81
C ALA A 124 62.44 -81.43 -25.88
N MET A 125 61.94 -80.32 -26.44
CA MET A 125 60.89 -80.28 -27.46
C MET A 125 61.51 -79.90 -28.82
N PRO A 126 61.53 -80.80 -29.82
CA PRO A 126 62.11 -80.51 -31.13
C PRO A 126 61.48 -79.27 -31.78
N GLY A 127 62.32 -78.30 -32.19
CA GLY A 127 61.89 -77.06 -32.86
C GLY A 127 61.49 -75.90 -31.93
N ARG A 128 61.57 -76.08 -30.60
CA ARG A 128 61.29 -75.02 -29.60
C ARG A 128 62.49 -74.70 -28.71
N GLU A 129 63.69 -75.11 -29.13
CA GLU A 129 64.92 -74.97 -28.34
C GLU A 129 65.23 -73.50 -27.98
N ALA A 130 64.84 -72.57 -28.85
CA ALA A 130 65.01 -71.12 -28.65
C ALA A 130 64.09 -70.52 -27.56
N GLU A 131 63.06 -71.25 -27.12
CA GLU A 131 62.15 -70.78 -26.08
C GLU A 131 62.62 -71.15 -24.67
N GLU A 132 63.69 -71.95 -24.52
CA GLU A 132 64.18 -72.43 -23.23
C GLU A 132 64.44 -71.26 -22.26
N CYS A 133 63.91 -71.34 -21.04
CA CYS A 133 64.11 -70.29 -20.04
C CYS A 133 65.10 -70.67 -18.93
N PHE A 134 65.52 -71.94 -18.84
CA PHE A 134 66.50 -72.41 -17.87
C PHE A 134 67.89 -72.55 -18.49
N VAL A 135 68.90 -71.98 -17.81
CA VAL A 135 70.30 -72.26 -18.16
C VAL A 135 70.60 -73.76 -18.01
N PRO A 136 71.55 -74.33 -18.78
CA PRO A 136 71.90 -75.74 -18.70
C PRO A 136 72.11 -76.25 -17.26
N ALA A 137 72.77 -75.47 -16.41
CA ALA A 137 73.05 -75.84 -15.02
C ALA A 137 71.80 -75.95 -14.12
N LEU A 138 70.67 -75.33 -14.47
CA LEU A 138 69.42 -75.46 -13.71
C LEU A 138 68.66 -76.75 -14.02
N ARG A 139 68.94 -77.38 -15.17
CA ARG A 139 68.17 -78.53 -15.68
C ARG A 139 68.73 -79.87 -15.24
N TYR A 140 69.93 -79.91 -14.69
CA TYR A 140 70.61 -81.16 -14.31
C TYR A 140 71.20 -81.10 -12.90
N ARG A 141 71.26 -82.25 -12.22
CA ARG A 141 71.85 -82.38 -10.88
C ARG A 141 73.37 -82.22 -10.86
N TRP A 142 73.90 -81.75 -9.73
CA TRP A 142 75.35 -81.68 -9.51
C TRP A 142 75.93 -83.07 -9.20
N GLY A 143 76.91 -83.54 -10.00
CA GLY A 143 77.48 -84.88 -9.88
C GLY A 143 78.58 -85.00 -8.81
N ALA A 144 78.69 -86.17 -8.18
CA ALA A 144 79.68 -86.44 -7.12
C ALA A 144 81.17 -86.30 -7.58
N GLY A 145 81.43 -86.30 -8.90
CA GLY A 145 82.76 -86.14 -9.49
C GLY A 145 83.20 -84.69 -9.73
N GLY A 146 82.40 -83.68 -9.34
CA GLY A 146 82.75 -82.26 -9.52
C GLY A 146 82.37 -81.65 -10.88
N GLU A 147 81.56 -82.36 -11.68
CA GLU A 147 81.00 -81.92 -12.97
C GLU A 147 79.46 -82.00 -12.97
N LEU A 148 78.82 -81.30 -13.92
CA LEU A 148 77.37 -81.33 -14.08
C LEU A 148 76.93 -82.73 -14.54
N GLY A 149 76.03 -83.38 -13.79
CA GLY A 149 75.57 -84.73 -14.09
C GLY A 149 74.59 -84.78 -15.27
N SER A 150 74.16 -85.99 -15.62
CA SER A 150 73.16 -86.24 -16.69
C SER A 150 71.73 -86.46 -16.18
N GLU A 151 71.48 -86.39 -14.87
CA GLU A 151 70.16 -86.59 -14.25
C GLU A 151 69.34 -85.28 -14.32
N PRO A 152 68.17 -85.25 -14.98
CA PRO A 152 67.33 -84.05 -15.07
C PRO A 152 66.72 -83.64 -13.72
N ILE A 153 66.55 -82.33 -13.48
CA ILE A 153 65.84 -81.77 -12.32
C ILE A 153 64.84 -80.68 -12.75
N GLU A 154 63.69 -80.64 -12.10
CA GLU A 154 62.71 -79.56 -12.26
C GLU A 154 62.85 -78.56 -11.10
N PRO A 155 63.37 -77.33 -11.33
CA PRO A 155 63.52 -76.35 -10.26
C PRO A 155 62.18 -75.70 -9.88
N ILE A 156 62.02 -75.35 -8.59
CA ILE A 156 60.84 -74.63 -8.10
C ILE A 156 60.82 -73.22 -8.71
N ALA A 157 59.80 -72.92 -9.51
CA ALA A 157 59.68 -71.66 -10.22
C ALA A 157 58.37 -70.91 -9.89
N ALA A 158 58.49 -69.61 -9.60
CA ALA A 158 57.37 -68.68 -9.66
C ALA A 158 57.24 -68.12 -11.09
N ASP A 159 56.03 -67.97 -11.62
CA ASP A 159 55.82 -67.58 -13.02
C ASP A 159 54.99 -66.30 -13.11
N ILE A 160 55.60 -65.21 -13.59
CA ILE A 160 54.93 -63.90 -13.75
C ILE A 160 54.53 -63.60 -15.20
N ARG A 161 54.58 -64.60 -16.09
CA ARG A 161 54.06 -64.46 -17.46
C ARG A 161 52.56 -64.19 -17.45
N GLN A 162 52.06 -63.61 -18.54
CA GLN A 162 50.66 -63.26 -18.66
C GLN A 162 49.78 -64.53 -18.59
N GLY A 163 48.88 -64.60 -17.61
CA GLY A 163 48.02 -65.76 -17.36
C GLY A 163 48.51 -66.70 -16.24
N SER A 164 49.70 -66.48 -15.68
CA SER A 164 50.27 -67.27 -14.59
C SER A 164 50.02 -66.61 -13.20
N ASP A 165 51.05 -66.44 -12.36
CA ASP A 165 50.91 -65.80 -11.06
C ASP A 165 50.82 -64.28 -11.16
N SER A 166 49.93 -63.67 -10.35
CA SER A 166 50.04 -62.23 -10.10
C SER A 166 51.40 -61.91 -9.46
N LYS A 167 51.97 -60.74 -9.76
CA LYS A 167 53.23 -60.26 -9.16
C LYS A 167 53.29 -60.45 -7.63
N LEU A 168 52.17 -60.24 -6.94
CA LEU A 168 52.07 -60.46 -5.49
C LEU A 168 52.21 -61.95 -5.13
N ASN A 169 51.49 -62.84 -5.80
CA ASN A 169 51.56 -64.28 -5.54
C ASN A 169 52.95 -64.85 -5.87
N ALA A 170 53.57 -64.40 -6.96
CA ALA A 170 54.92 -64.82 -7.32
C ALA A 170 55.95 -64.48 -6.24
N ILE A 171 55.89 -63.26 -5.68
CA ILE A 171 56.74 -62.87 -4.54
C ILE A 171 56.45 -63.73 -3.32
N VAL A 172 55.18 -63.96 -2.98
CA VAL A 172 54.83 -64.78 -1.82
C VAL A 172 55.31 -66.23 -1.99
N LYS A 173 55.25 -66.81 -3.20
CA LYS A 173 55.79 -68.15 -3.50
C LYS A 173 57.31 -68.21 -3.33
N LEU A 174 58.04 -67.24 -3.86
CA LEU A 174 59.50 -67.18 -3.71
C LEU A 174 59.91 -67.01 -2.25
N VAL A 175 59.24 -66.12 -1.51
CA VAL A 175 59.52 -65.92 -0.08
C VAL A 175 59.18 -67.16 0.75
N ALA A 176 58.07 -67.84 0.44
CA ALA A 176 57.71 -69.10 1.08
C ALA A 176 58.80 -70.16 0.89
N GLY A 177 59.32 -70.31 -0.34
CA GLY A 177 60.44 -71.21 -0.65
C GLY A 177 61.74 -70.83 0.06
N MET A 178 62.13 -69.55 0.02
CA MET A 178 63.33 -69.05 0.69
C MET A 178 63.32 -69.26 2.21
N LEU A 179 62.14 -69.19 2.83
CA LEU A 179 61.98 -69.32 4.27
C LEU A 179 61.62 -70.73 4.73
N GLY A 180 61.23 -71.63 3.81
CA GLY A 180 60.71 -72.95 4.16
C GLY A 180 59.38 -72.91 4.92
N VAL A 181 58.50 -71.94 4.62
CA VAL A 181 57.18 -71.76 5.26
C VAL A 181 56.03 -71.95 4.26
N GLY A 182 54.83 -72.25 4.72
CA GLY A 182 53.65 -72.43 3.86
C GLY A 182 53.22 -71.14 3.14
N PHE A 183 52.82 -71.26 1.86
CA PHE A 183 52.35 -70.13 1.05
C PHE A 183 51.12 -69.41 1.64
N ASP A 184 50.16 -70.17 2.19
CA ASP A 184 48.93 -69.62 2.74
C ASP A 184 49.15 -68.80 4.01
N ASP A 185 50.19 -69.09 4.78
CA ASP A 185 50.53 -68.38 6.01
C ASP A 185 50.97 -66.93 5.77
N LEU A 186 51.46 -66.63 4.56
CA LEU A 186 51.89 -65.30 4.16
C LEU A 186 50.76 -64.48 3.50
N LYS A 187 49.76 -65.13 2.88
CA LYS A 187 48.69 -64.46 2.09
C LYS A 187 47.57 -63.84 2.92
N GLN A 188 47.23 -64.39 4.10
CA GLN A 188 46.05 -64.00 4.87
C GLN A 188 46.07 -62.60 5.52
N ARG A 189 47.23 -61.91 5.60
CA ARG A 189 47.35 -60.62 6.31
C ARG A 189 47.04 -59.37 5.46
N GLU A 190 47.25 -59.40 4.15
CA GLU A 190 47.19 -58.18 3.32
C GLU A 190 45.75 -57.68 3.06
N LEU A 191 44.75 -58.58 3.06
CA LEU A 191 43.34 -58.23 2.87
C LEU A 191 42.74 -57.43 4.05
N HIS A 192 43.16 -57.73 5.28
CA HIS A 192 42.64 -57.11 6.49
C HIS A 192 42.96 -55.61 6.62
N ARG A 193 44.00 -55.12 5.93
CA ARG A 193 44.48 -53.74 6.05
C ARG A 193 43.65 -52.74 5.25
N ARG A 194 43.03 -53.17 4.13
CA ARG A 194 42.22 -52.31 3.26
C ARG A 194 40.84 -52.00 3.83
N MET A 195 40.18 -52.98 4.47
CA MET A 195 38.82 -52.81 4.98
C MET A 195 38.70 -51.78 6.10
N ARG A 196 39.68 -51.69 7.02
CA ARG A 196 39.61 -50.76 8.17
C ARG A 196 39.68 -49.28 7.81
N ARG A 197 40.27 -48.90 6.67
CA ARG A 197 40.39 -47.49 6.27
C ARG A 197 39.12 -46.93 5.63
N ALA A 198 38.35 -47.78 4.94
CA ALA A 198 37.13 -47.37 4.26
C ALA A 198 35.98 -47.06 5.24
N THR A 199 35.90 -47.78 6.36
CA THR A 199 34.79 -47.65 7.33
C THR A 199 34.82 -46.32 8.11
N VAL A 200 36.00 -45.78 8.43
CA VAL A 200 36.12 -44.53 9.20
C VAL A 200 35.67 -43.30 8.41
N LEU A 201 36.02 -43.21 7.12
CA LEU A 201 35.64 -42.07 6.27
C LEU A 201 34.12 -42.01 6.03
N ALA A 202 33.47 -43.17 5.89
CA ALA A 202 32.03 -43.24 5.72
C ALA A 202 31.26 -42.71 6.95
N ALA A 203 31.76 -42.98 8.18
CA ALA A 203 31.13 -42.53 9.41
C ALA A 203 31.17 -40.99 9.56
N VAL A 204 32.29 -40.34 9.23
CA VAL A 204 32.43 -38.88 9.31
C VAL A 204 31.49 -38.18 8.31
N ALA A 205 31.39 -38.70 7.09
CA ALA A 205 30.49 -38.15 6.07
C ALA A 205 29.01 -38.21 6.49
N LEU A 206 28.60 -39.31 7.14
CA LEU A 206 27.26 -39.47 7.69
C LEU A 206 26.94 -38.45 8.80
N CYS A 207 27.88 -38.17 9.70
CA CYS A 207 27.69 -37.18 10.75
C CYS A 207 27.53 -35.75 10.18
N VAL A 208 28.35 -35.37 9.20
CA VAL A 208 28.24 -34.04 8.56
C VAL A 208 26.90 -33.89 7.83
N MET A 209 26.49 -34.88 7.05
CA MET A 209 25.19 -34.88 6.38
C MET A 209 24.02 -34.75 7.36
N ALA A 210 24.07 -35.44 8.50
CA ALA A 210 23.03 -35.35 9.51
C ALA A 210 22.89 -33.90 10.02
N VAL A 211 24.00 -33.25 10.39
CA VAL A 211 24.00 -31.87 10.89
C VAL A 211 23.49 -30.88 9.85
N THR A 212 23.97 -30.96 8.60
CA THR A 212 23.53 -30.05 7.53
C THR A 212 22.05 -30.24 7.20
N THR A 213 21.56 -31.49 7.23
CA THR A 213 20.14 -31.80 7.00
C THR A 213 19.27 -31.26 8.12
N THR A 214 19.68 -31.40 9.39
CA THR A 214 18.96 -30.82 10.53
C THR A 214 18.90 -29.29 10.45
N LEU A 215 20.00 -28.62 10.09
CA LEU A 215 20.03 -27.17 9.90
C LEU A 215 19.14 -26.71 8.73
N ALA A 216 19.18 -27.43 7.60
CA ALA A 216 18.34 -27.13 6.45
C ALA A 216 16.84 -27.30 6.76
N ILE A 217 16.48 -28.39 7.46
CA ILE A 217 15.10 -28.62 7.93
C ILE A 217 14.68 -27.51 8.90
N SER A 218 15.54 -27.12 9.85
CA SER A 218 15.25 -26.04 10.79
C SER A 218 15.02 -24.70 10.09
N ALA A 219 15.88 -24.32 9.14
CA ALA A 219 15.73 -23.09 8.36
C ALA A 219 14.49 -23.12 7.45
N PHE A 220 14.14 -24.29 6.91
CA PHE A 220 12.93 -24.47 6.11
C PHE A 220 11.67 -24.33 6.97
N ILE A 221 11.65 -24.96 8.15
CA ILE A 221 10.55 -24.85 9.11
C ILE A 221 10.40 -23.41 9.60
N SER A 222 11.50 -22.71 9.93
CA SER A 222 11.43 -21.32 10.40
C SER A 222 10.91 -20.37 9.32
N ARG A 223 11.33 -20.56 8.06
CA ARG A 223 10.83 -19.77 6.93
C ARG A 223 9.35 -20.06 6.66
N HIS A 224 8.94 -21.33 6.69
CA HIS A 224 7.53 -21.69 6.54
C HIS A 224 6.67 -21.14 7.67
N ALA A 225 7.14 -21.22 8.91
CA ALA A 225 6.44 -20.65 10.06
C ALA A 225 6.29 -19.13 9.92
N ALA A 226 7.32 -18.42 9.45
CA ALA A 226 7.27 -16.97 9.21
C ALA A 226 6.28 -16.60 8.08
N VAL A 227 6.29 -17.32 6.96
CA VAL A 227 5.36 -17.08 5.84
C VAL A 227 3.92 -17.38 6.24
N VAL A 228 3.69 -18.48 6.95
CA VAL A 228 2.35 -18.82 7.46
C VAL A 228 1.88 -17.77 8.47
N ALA A 229 2.75 -17.30 9.38
CA ALA A 229 2.42 -16.23 10.32
C ALA A 229 2.06 -14.92 9.59
N SER A 230 2.79 -14.56 8.53
CA SER A 230 2.50 -13.38 7.69
C SER A 230 1.12 -13.48 7.06
N HIS A 231 0.80 -14.59 6.39
CA HIS A 231 -0.51 -14.76 5.76
C HIS A 231 -1.67 -14.81 6.76
N VAL A 232 -1.44 -15.39 7.95
CA VAL A 232 -2.45 -15.37 9.03
C VAL A 232 -2.64 -13.94 9.56
N ALA A 233 -1.57 -13.15 9.69
CA ALA A 233 -1.65 -11.75 10.10
C ALA A 233 -2.38 -10.89 9.06
N GLU A 234 -2.01 -11.01 7.78
CA GLU A 234 -2.68 -10.34 6.65
C GLU A 234 -4.17 -10.68 6.61
N ARG A 235 -4.53 -11.96 6.79
CA ARG A 235 -5.95 -12.37 6.78
C ARG A 235 -6.72 -11.79 7.96
N ARG A 236 -6.16 -11.82 9.17
CA ARG A 236 -6.78 -11.22 10.35
C ARG A 236 -6.92 -9.70 10.23
N GLN A 237 -5.91 -9.04 9.66
CA GLN A 237 -5.98 -7.62 9.36
C GLN A 237 -7.11 -7.33 8.37
N LYS A 238 -7.16 -8.07 7.26
CA LYS A 238 -8.21 -7.93 6.26
C LYS A 238 -9.59 -8.16 6.86
N GLU A 239 -9.79 -9.20 7.66
CA GLU A 239 -11.06 -9.48 8.35
C GLU A 239 -11.45 -8.33 9.29
N ALA A 240 -10.49 -7.74 10.01
CA ALA A 240 -10.73 -6.58 10.86
C ALA A 240 -11.04 -5.32 10.04
N GLU A 241 -10.34 -5.07 8.94
CA GLU A 241 -10.59 -3.95 8.03
C GLU A 241 -11.93 -4.08 7.32
N ASP A 242 -12.32 -5.28 6.88
CA ASP A 242 -13.62 -5.56 6.28
C ASP A 242 -14.75 -5.31 7.30
N LEU A 243 -14.54 -5.69 8.57
CA LEU A 243 -15.48 -5.40 9.66
C LEU A 243 -15.57 -3.89 9.94
N VAL A 244 -14.44 -3.18 10.03
CA VAL A 244 -14.41 -1.72 10.20
C VAL A 244 -15.08 -1.03 9.02
N SER A 245 -14.80 -1.48 7.79
CA SER A 245 -15.42 -0.98 6.57
C SER A 245 -16.93 -1.19 6.56
N PHE A 246 -17.43 -2.35 6.99
CA PHE A 246 -18.87 -2.57 7.16
C PHE A 246 -19.48 -1.63 8.20
N MET A 247 -18.81 -1.45 9.35
CA MET A 247 -19.26 -0.58 10.43
C MET A 247 -19.35 0.88 9.98
N LEU A 248 -18.36 1.36 9.23
CA LEU A 248 -18.31 2.74 8.69
C LEU A 248 -19.14 2.92 7.40
N GLY A 249 -19.40 1.82 6.69
CA GLY A 249 -20.15 1.73 5.46
C GLY A 249 -21.64 1.57 5.72
N ASP A 250 -22.12 0.35 5.49
CA ASP A 250 -23.52 -0.05 5.56
C ASP A 250 -24.18 0.25 6.91
N LEU A 251 -23.47 0.00 8.03
CA LEU A 251 -24.06 0.23 9.35
C LEU A 251 -24.20 1.74 9.60
N ASN A 252 -23.16 2.51 9.33
CA ASN A 252 -23.20 3.96 9.50
C ASN A 252 -24.28 4.61 8.62
N ASP A 253 -24.41 4.19 7.36
CA ASP A 253 -25.42 4.72 6.44
C ASP A 253 -26.84 4.39 6.91
N LYS A 254 -27.05 3.17 7.45
CA LYS A 254 -28.34 2.79 8.06
C LYS A 254 -28.61 3.57 9.34
N LEU A 255 -27.60 3.81 10.18
CA LEU A 255 -27.74 4.60 11.40
C LEU A 255 -28.05 6.08 11.08
N ALA A 256 -27.44 6.63 10.03
CA ALA A 256 -27.75 7.96 9.52
C ALA A 256 -29.20 8.04 9.04
N GLN A 257 -29.69 7.02 8.32
CA GLN A 257 -31.10 6.95 7.87
C GLN A 257 -32.12 6.92 9.02
N VAL A 258 -31.72 6.50 10.22
CA VAL A 258 -32.60 6.49 11.41
C VAL A 258 -32.20 7.51 12.47
N SER A 259 -31.37 8.49 12.10
CA SER A 259 -30.93 9.60 12.97
C SER A 259 -30.29 9.14 14.29
N ARG A 260 -29.63 7.96 14.31
CA ARG A 260 -28.92 7.41 15.49
C ARG A 260 -27.46 7.86 15.52
N LEU A 261 -27.26 9.17 15.57
CA LEU A 261 -25.94 9.83 15.56
C LEU A 261 -25.06 9.41 16.75
N ASP A 262 -25.67 9.10 17.90
CA ASP A 262 -24.99 8.65 19.12
C ASP A 262 -24.20 7.34 18.93
N ILE A 263 -24.76 6.39 18.16
CA ILE A 263 -24.11 5.11 17.88
C ILE A 263 -23.03 5.31 16.82
N MET A 264 -23.26 6.18 15.83
CA MET A 264 -22.30 6.49 14.78
C MET A 264 -21.00 7.04 15.37
N GLU A 265 -21.11 8.00 16.30
CA GLU A 265 -19.94 8.59 16.97
C GLU A 265 -19.07 7.54 17.68
N ALA A 266 -19.70 6.62 18.42
CA ALA A 266 -18.97 5.56 19.12
C ALA A 266 -18.25 4.58 18.18
N VAL A 267 -18.88 4.26 17.04
CA VAL A 267 -18.29 3.41 16.00
C VAL A 267 -17.10 4.12 15.34
N ASP A 268 -17.28 5.39 14.99
CA ASP A 268 -16.24 6.23 14.38
C ASP A 268 -15.04 6.41 15.30
N ASP A 269 -15.26 6.65 16.59
CA ASP A 269 -14.20 6.75 17.60
C ASP A 269 -13.41 5.47 17.74
N GLN A 270 -14.09 4.32 17.71
CA GLN A 270 -13.43 3.03 17.81
C GLN A 270 -12.61 2.71 16.56
N ALA A 271 -13.14 3.02 15.37
CA ALA A 271 -12.42 2.90 14.12
C ALA A 271 -11.19 3.82 14.08
N MET A 272 -11.33 5.06 14.55
CA MET A 272 -10.22 6.01 14.63
C MET A 272 -9.09 5.50 15.54
N LYS A 273 -9.41 4.97 16.72
CA LYS A 273 -8.43 4.35 17.63
C LYS A 273 -7.72 3.16 17.00
N TYR A 274 -8.47 2.29 16.30
CA TYR A 274 -7.92 1.14 15.59
C TYR A 274 -6.86 1.59 14.57
N PHE A 275 -7.19 2.58 13.73
CA PHE A 275 -6.24 3.10 12.73
C PHE A 275 -5.04 3.79 13.40
N GLN A 276 -5.24 4.64 14.41
CA GLN A 276 -4.14 5.35 15.08
C GLN A 276 -3.12 4.42 15.76
N ALA A 277 -3.56 3.25 16.22
CA ALA A 277 -2.68 2.28 16.88
C ALA A 277 -1.74 1.53 15.90
N GLN A 278 -1.96 1.64 14.58
CA GLN A 278 -1.20 0.90 13.58
C GLN A 278 -0.19 1.79 12.84
N PRO A 279 1.09 1.39 12.78
CA PRO A 279 2.12 2.13 12.06
C PRO A 279 1.91 2.04 10.53
N LEU A 280 2.37 3.06 9.80
CA LEU A 280 2.12 3.21 8.36
C LEU A 280 3.07 2.38 7.47
N ASP A 281 4.17 1.89 8.02
CA ASP A 281 5.24 1.18 7.32
C ASP A 281 5.11 -0.34 7.32
N GLU A 282 4.25 -0.89 8.18
CA GLU A 282 4.01 -2.34 8.28
C GLU A 282 2.81 -2.82 7.44
N VAL A 283 2.21 -1.92 6.64
CA VAL A 283 0.91 -2.15 5.97
C VAL A 283 1.05 -2.01 4.45
N THR A 284 0.32 -2.85 3.70
CA THR A 284 0.30 -2.80 2.23
C THR A 284 -0.36 -1.52 1.71
N ASP A 285 0.04 -1.06 0.51
CA ASP A 285 -0.56 0.11 -0.15
C ASP A 285 -2.10 0.02 -0.25
N ARG A 286 -2.64 -1.17 -0.56
CA ARG A 286 -4.10 -1.38 -0.66
C ARG A 286 -4.80 -1.14 0.68
N ALA A 287 -4.24 -1.65 1.76
CA ALA A 287 -4.79 -1.45 3.10
C ALA A 287 -4.67 0.02 3.53
N LEU A 288 -3.59 0.70 3.13
CA LEU A 288 -3.47 2.16 3.30
C LEU A 288 -4.53 2.94 2.50
N GLU A 289 -4.82 2.55 1.26
CA GLU A 289 -5.88 3.15 0.44
C GLU A 289 -7.26 2.99 1.10
N GLN A 290 -7.59 1.79 1.58
CA GLN A 290 -8.83 1.52 2.32
C GLN A 290 -8.92 2.33 3.62
N ARG A 291 -7.80 2.43 4.36
CA ARG A 291 -7.71 3.24 5.57
C ARG A 291 -7.91 4.72 5.29
N ALA A 292 -7.34 5.27 4.22
CA ALA A 292 -7.53 6.67 3.84
C ALA A 292 -9.01 6.97 3.55
N ALA A 293 -9.67 6.10 2.76
CA ALA A 293 -11.09 6.23 2.45
C ALA A 293 -11.98 6.12 3.70
N ALA A 294 -11.66 5.19 4.62
CA ALA A 294 -12.37 5.06 5.89
C ALA A 294 -12.24 6.32 6.77
N LEU A 295 -11.01 6.87 6.88
CA LEU A 295 -10.75 8.09 7.64
C LEU A 295 -11.43 9.32 7.04
N GLU A 296 -11.49 9.40 5.71
CA GLU A 296 -12.25 10.42 5.00
C GLU A 296 -13.74 10.33 5.32
N LYS A 297 -14.33 9.12 5.24
CA LYS A 297 -15.75 8.90 5.56
C LYS A 297 -16.07 9.28 7.00
N ILE A 298 -15.26 8.86 7.97
CA ILE A 298 -15.38 9.29 9.38
C ILE A 298 -15.30 10.82 9.48
N GLY A 299 -14.36 11.44 8.78
CA GLY A 299 -14.21 12.89 8.76
C GLY A 299 -15.47 13.59 8.27
N SER A 300 -16.07 13.10 7.18
CA SER A 300 -17.27 13.67 6.56
C SER A 300 -18.49 13.54 7.45
N VAL A 301 -18.70 12.38 8.06
CA VAL A 301 -19.78 12.16 9.04
C VAL A 301 -19.65 13.13 10.22
N ARG A 302 -18.44 13.28 10.77
CA ARG A 302 -18.17 14.22 11.88
C ARG A 302 -18.34 15.67 11.46
N LEU A 303 -17.98 16.01 10.22
CA LEU A 303 -18.15 17.35 9.67
C LEU A 303 -19.64 17.69 9.58
N ASP A 304 -20.46 16.76 9.08
CA ASP A 304 -21.91 16.91 8.96
C ASP A 304 -22.59 17.03 10.33
N GLN A 305 -22.06 16.33 11.35
CA GLN A 305 -22.47 16.47 12.75
C GLN A 305 -21.97 17.75 13.43
N GLY A 306 -21.22 18.61 12.73
CA GLY A 306 -20.66 19.84 13.30
C GLY A 306 -19.47 19.62 14.25
N GLN A 307 -18.94 18.40 14.36
CA GLN A 307 -17.79 18.05 15.19
C GLN A 307 -16.47 18.44 14.51
N LEU A 308 -16.28 19.73 14.22
CA LEU A 308 -15.20 20.25 13.36
C LEU A 308 -13.79 19.81 13.82
N ALA A 309 -13.53 19.79 15.13
CA ALA A 309 -12.23 19.36 15.66
C ALA A 309 -11.97 17.86 15.46
N ALA A 310 -12.99 17.02 15.63
CA ALA A 310 -12.89 15.58 15.43
C ALA A 310 -12.80 15.22 13.94
N ALA A 311 -13.54 15.92 13.08
CA ALA A 311 -13.43 15.84 11.63
C ALA A 311 -12.02 16.19 11.15
N MET A 312 -11.47 17.31 11.64
CA MET A 312 -10.09 17.74 11.34
C MET A 312 -9.06 16.68 11.75
N ALA A 313 -9.24 16.00 12.88
CA ALA A 313 -8.35 14.92 13.31
C ALA A 313 -8.38 13.73 12.33
N SER A 314 -9.57 13.33 11.88
CA SER A 314 -9.73 12.26 10.88
C SER A 314 -9.11 12.63 9.54
N TYR A 315 -9.39 13.83 9.03
CA TYR A 315 -8.83 14.28 7.75
C TYR A 315 -7.32 14.48 7.79
N ARG A 316 -6.73 14.93 8.91
CA ARG A 316 -5.26 14.98 9.06
C ARG A 316 -4.62 13.60 9.04
N ALA A 317 -5.28 12.59 9.64
CA ALA A 317 -4.81 11.22 9.55
C ALA A 317 -4.94 10.67 8.13
N ALA A 318 -6.06 10.92 7.43
CA ALA A 318 -6.23 10.57 6.02
C ALA A 318 -5.15 11.24 5.16
N LEU A 319 -4.84 12.50 5.42
CA LEU A 319 -3.87 13.29 4.67
C LEU A 319 -2.46 12.69 4.76
N ALA A 320 -2.05 12.24 5.94
CA ALA A 320 -0.76 11.58 6.14
C ALA A 320 -0.66 10.29 5.29
N VAL A 321 -1.73 9.51 5.21
CA VAL A 321 -1.79 8.28 4.42
C VAL A 321 -1.81 8.59 2.92
N ALA A 322 -2.71 9.48 2.48
CA ALA A 322 -2.86 9.87 1.09
C ALA A 322 -1.58 10.51 0.52
N THR A 323 -0.89 11.35 1.32
CA THR A 323 0.39 11.96 0.93
C THR A 323 1.44 10.89 0.67
N ARG A 324 1.60 9.91 1.57
CA ARG A 324 2.54 8.81 1.39
C ARG A 324 2.26 8.00 0.11
N LEU A 325 0.99 7.66 -0.12
CA LEU A 325 0.58 6.89 -1.30
C LEU A 325 0.83 7.67 -2.60
N ALA A 326 0.50 8.96 -2.62
CA ALA A 326 0.70 9.85 -3.76
C ALA A 326 2.19 10.11 -4.05
N ASP A 327 3.01 10.29 -3.02
CA ASP A 327 4.46 10.50 -3.16
C ASP A 327 5.19 9.24 -3.65
N ALA A 328 4.74 8.05 -3.22
CA ALA A 328 5.30 6.78 -3.69
C ALA A 328 4.96 6.49 -5.17
N ALA A 329 3.86 7.04 -5.69
CA ALA A 329 3.44 6.88 -7.08
C ALA A 329 2.96 8.21 -7.70
N PRO A 330 3.87 9.15 -8.01
CA PRO A 330 3.50 10.51 -8.44
C PRO A 330 2.69 10.59 -9.75
N THR A 331 2.78 9.57 -10.61
CA THR A 331 2.05 9.50 -11.88
C THR A 331 0.75 8.71 -11.79
N ASN A 332 0.43 8.12 -10.63
CA ASN A 332 -0.83 7.41 -10.42
C ASN A 332 -1.95 8.42 -10.14
N ILE A 333 -2.86 8.58 -11.09
CA ILE A 333 -3.93 9.59 -11.05
C ILE A 333 -4.86 9.37 -9.86
N ASP A 334 -5.32 8.16 -9.61
CA ASP A 334 -6.28 7.86 -8.52
C ASP A 334 -5.72 8.26 -7.15
N ARG A 335 -4.42 8.06 -6.93
CA ARG A 335 -3.75 8.49 -5.68
C ARG A 335 -3.58 10.00 -5.58
N GLN A 336 -3.35 10.69 -6.70
CA GLN A 336 -3.31 12.16 -6.72
C GLN A 336 -4.70 12.76 -6.49
N LEU A 337 -5.75 12.15 -7.06
CA LEU A 337 -7.15 12.54 -6.84
C LEU A 337 -7.52 12.38 -5.36
N ALA A 338 -7.24 11.22 -4.75
CA ALA A 338 -7.48 11.00 -3.33
C ALA A 338 -6.75 12.00 -2.43
N LEU A 339 -5.49 12.35 -2.75
CA LEU A 339 -4.77 13.39 -2.01
C LEU A 339 -5.43 14.78 -2.16
N ALA A 340 -5.91 15.12 -3.36
CA ALA A 340 -6.58 16.40 -3.59
C ALA A 340 -7.92 16.50 -2.86
N ASP A 341 -8.71 15.41 -2.81
CA ASP A 341 -9.96 15.35 -2.05
C ASP A 341 -9.71 15.58 -0.57
N VAL A 342 -8.71 14.92 0.02
CA VAL A 342 -8.39 15.13 1.44
C VAL A 342 -7.94 16.58 1.71
N TRP A 343 -7.20 17.22 0.80
CA TRP A 343 -6.90 18.65 0.91
C TRP A 343 -8.17 19.51 0.85
N ALA A 344 -9.15 19.15 0.02
CA ALA A 344 -10.44 19.82 -0.03
C ALA A 344 -11.22 19.67 1.27
N TYR A 345 -11.28 18.46 1.86
CA TYR A 345 -11.94 18.24 3.14
C TYR A 345 -11.30 19.00 4.30
N VAL A 346 -9.96 19.03 4.37
CA VAL A 346 -9.24 19.86 5.35
C VAL A 346 -9.58 21.33 5.16
N GLY A 347 -9.54 21.83 3.91
CA GLY A 347 -9.87 23.23 3.61
C GLY A 347 -11.32 23.59 3.95
N MET A 348 -12.27 22.71 3.65
CA MET A 348 -13.69 22.92 3.99
C MET A 348 -13.90 22.95 5.51
N THR A 349 -13.22 22.10 6.26
CA THR A 349 -13.28 22.10 7.72
C THR A 349 -12.73 23.42 8.29
N GLN A 350 -11.59 23.90 7.76
CA GLN A 350 -11.01 25.21 8.13
C GLN A 350 -11.95 26.36 7.78
N TRP A 351 -12.61 26.31 6.62
CA TRP A 351 -13.61 27.30 6.23
C TRP A 351 -14.79 27.32 7.21
N ARG A 352 -15.32 26.15 7.61
CA ARG A 352 -16.39 26.08 8.64
C ARG A 352 -15.94 26.59 10.01
N GLN A 353 -14.64 26.51 10.32
CA GLN A 353 -14.04 27.09 11.53
C GLN A 353 -13.81 28.61 11.42
N GLY A 354 -14.00 29.21 10.23
CA GLY A 354 -13.68 30.61 9.96
C GLY A 354 -12.19 30.88 9.71
N GLU A 355 -11.37 29.83 9.59
CA GLU A 355 -9.93 29.91 9.30
C GLU A 355 -9.68 30.10 7.79
N LEU A 356 -10.18 31.22 7.23
CA LEU A 356 -10.27 31.45 5.79
C LEU A 356 -8.90 31.40 5.07
N ASP A 357 -7.85 31.90 5.71
CA ASP A 357 -6.48 31.89 5.15
C ASP A 357 -5.90 30.48 5.08
N ASP A 358 -6.15 29.66 6.09
CA ASP A 358 -5.74 28.26 6.11
C ASP A 358 -6.54 27.43 5.11
N ALA A 359 -7.86 27.65 5.04
CA ALA A 359 -8.72 27.02 4.05
C ALA A 359 -8.20 27.28 2.63
N GLN A 360 -7.88 28.54 2.29
CA GLN A 360 -7.32 28.88 0.98
C GLN A 360 -5.99 28.20 0.70
N ARG A 361 -5.09 28.08 1.70
CA ARG A 361 -3.84 27.34 1.54
C ARG A 361 -4.08 25.86 1.27
N SER A 362 -5.02 25.24 1.96
CA SER A 362 -5.38 23.83 1.76
C SER A 362 -5.97 23.59 0.37
N PHE A 363 -6.92 24.43 -0.08
CA PHE A 363 -7.47 24.34 -1.45
C PHE A 363 -6.40 24.56 -2.52
N ALA A 364 -5.48 25.52 -2.32
CA ALA A 364 -4.37 25.75 -3.26
C ALA A 364 -3.43 24.53 -3.36
N ARG A 365 -3.23 23.77 -2.27
CA ARG A 365 -2.48 22.50 -2.31
C ARG A 365 -3.22 21.43 -3.10
N GLY A 366 -4.53 21.30 -2.91
CA GLY A 366 -5.38 20.43 -3.73
C GLY A 366 -5.30 20.78 -5.22
N GLN A 367 -5.46 22.06 -5.57
CA GLN A 367 -5.36 22.54 -6.95
C GLN A 367 -3.98 22.26 -7.55
N ALA A 368 -2.89 22.49 -6.81
CA ALA A 368 -1.55 22.18 -7.28
C ALA A 368 -1.33 20.68 -7.52
N THR A 369 -1.92 19.81 -6.70
CA THR A 369 -1.89 18.36 -6.89
C THR A 369 -2.63 17.95 -8.16
N LEU A 370 -3.85 18.44 -8.37
CA LEU A 370 -4.60 18.18 -9.61
C LEU A 370 -3.91 18.74 -10.85
N GLN A 371 -3.27 19.91 -10.75
CA GLN A 371 -2.54 20.51 -11.86
C GLN A 371 -1.36 19.67 -12.30
N ARG A 372 -0.63 19.04 -11.36
CA ARG A 372 0.45 18.10 -11.69
C ARG A 372 -0.10 16.81 -12.30
N ALA A 373 -1.18 16.27 -11.75
CA ALA A 373 -1.82 15.06 -12.26
C ALA A 373 -2.36 15.25 -13.70
N ALA A 374 -2.87 16.44 -14.03
CA ALA A 374 -3.44 16.76 -15.34
C ALA A 374 -2.45 16.60 -16.50
N VAL A 375 -1.14 16.77 -16.24
CA VAL A 375 -0.08 16.57 -17.25
C VAL A 375 -0.03 15.11 -17.72
N HIS A 376 -0.37 14.17 -16.84
CA HIS A 376 -0.29 12.73 -17.10
C HIS A 376 -1.62 12.12 -17.56
N ALA A 377 -2.74 12.84 -17.42
CA ALA A 377 -4.06 12.38 -17.85
C ALA A 377 -4.91 13.53 -18.43
N PRO A 378 -4.49 14.14 -19.55
CA PRO A 378 -5.28 15.17 -20.22
C PRO A 378 -6.62 14.56 -20.67
N GLY A 379 -7.73 15.15 -20.23
CA GLY A 379 -9.08 14.67 -20.54
C GLY A 379 -9.68 13.69 -19.52
N ASN A 380 -9.03 13.42 -18.39
CA ASN A 380 -9.66 12.68 -17.30
C ASN A 380 -10.83 13.49 -16.70
N THR A 381 -12.04 12.96 -16.80
CA THR A 381 -13.27 13.64 -16.37
C THR A 381 -13.38 13.75 -14.85
N GLN A 382 -12.88 12.77 -14.09
CA GLN A 382 -12.88 12.82 -12.63
C GLN A 382 -11.95 13.92 -12.11
N LEU A 383 -10.80 14.11 -12.76
CA LEU A 383 -9.90 15.22 -12.46
C LEU A 383 -10.57 16.56 -12.76
N ALA A 384 -11.24 16.68 -13.91
CA ALA A 384 -11.97 17.90 -14.26
C ALA A 384 -13.07 18.21 -13.24
N PHE A 385 -13.81 17.19 -12.79
CA PHE A 385 -14.81 17.30 -11.73
C PHE A 385 -14.20 17.79 -10.41
N GLN A 386 -13.12 17.17 -9.92
CA GLN A 386 -12.46 17.61 -8.67
C GLN A 386 -11.87 19.02 -8.76
N ARG A 387 -11.45 19.46 -9.95
CA ARG A 387 -11.04 20.87 -10.14
C ARG A 387 -12.24 21.81 -9.96
N ALA A 388 -13.39 21.47 -10.54
CA ALA A 388 -14.60 22.27 -10.41
C ALA A 388 -15.09 22.33 -8.95
N THR A 389 -15.02 21.22 -8.19
CA THR A 389 -15.37 21.22 -6.75
C THR A 389 -14.39 22.03 -5.91
N LEU A 390 -13.10 22.07 -6.24
CA LEU A 390 -12.15 22.96 -5.58
C LEU A 390 -12.42 24.44 -5.88
N ASP A 391 -12.80 24.78 -7.12
CA ASP A 391 -13.14 26.16 -7.47
C ASP A 391 -14.40 26.62 -6.73
N ASN A 392 -15.39 25.74 -6.55
CA ASN A 392 -16.52 25.97 -5.65
C ASN A 392 -16.05 26.37 -4.24
N ASN A 393 -15.16 25.58 -3.67
CA ASN A 393 -14.68 25.78 -2.31
C ASN A 393 -13.84 27.05 -2.14
N VAL A 394 -13.02 27.40 -3.14
CA VAL A 394 -12.30 28.68 -3.17
C VAL A 394 -13.29 29.84 -3.30
N GLY A 395 -14.35 29.67 -4.10
CA GLY A 395 -15.46 30.63 -4.20
C GLY A 395 -16.12 30.92 -2.85
N HIS A 396 -16.37 29.89 -2.03
CA HIS A 396 -16.93 30.05 -0.67
C HIS A 396 -15.99 30.81 0.27
N VAL A 397 -14.67 30.63 0.16
CA VAL A 397 -13.69 31.42 0.92
C VAL A 397 -13.73 32.89 0.50
N MET A 398 -13.72 33.17 -0.80
CA MET A 398 -13.80 34.53 -1.33
C MET A 398 -15.11 35.21 -0.93
N GLU A 399 -16.22 34.48 -0.96
CA GLU A 399 -17.53 34.95 -0.49
C GLU A 399 -17.48 35.34 0.99
N ALA A 400 -16.93 34.48 1.86
CA ALA A 400 -16.81 34.74 3.28
C ALA A 400 -15.94 35.97 3.60
N ARG A 401 -14.98 36.32 2.73
CA ARG A 401 -14.19 37.57 2.83
C ARG A 401 -14.90 38.80 2.25
N GLY A 402 -16.03 38.63 1.58
CA GLY A 402 -16.73 39.70 0.87
C GLY A 402 -16.12 40.04 -0.51
N GLU A 403 -15.22 39.19 -1.02
CA GLU A 403 -14.57 39.34 -2.33
C GLU A 403 -15.49 38.82 -3.46
N LEU A 404 -16.70 39.39 -3.56
CA LEU A 404 -17.79 38.84 -4.38
C LEU A 404 -17.42 38.70 -5.87
N ASP A 405 -16.59 39.60 -6.41
CA ASP A 405 -16.09 39.53 -7.80
C ASP A 405 -15.17 38.36 -8.05
N GLN A 406 -14.29 38.06 -7.10
CA GLN A 406 -13.41 36.91 -7.21
C GLN A 406 -14.22 35.62 -7.03
N ALA A 407 -15.14 35.59 -6.06
CA ALA A 407 -16.06 34.46 -5.87
C ALA A 407 -16.88 34.16 -7.15
N ALA A 408 -17.43 35.19 -7.79
CA ALA A 408 -18.18 35.02 -9.03
C ALA A 408 -17.30 34.52 -10.19
N ALA A 409 -16.03 34.90 -10.25
CA ALA A 409 -15.10 34.34 -11.24
C ALA A 409 -14.88 32.84 -11.03
N GLN A 410 -14.72 32.38 -9.78
CA GLN A 410 -14.56 30.96 -9.45
C GLN A 410 -15.81 30.15 -9.78
N TYR A 411 -16.99 30.63 -9.37
CA TYR A 411 -18.24 29.92 -9.66
C TYR A 411 -18.58 29.87 -11.15
N ARG A 412 -18.21 30.90 -11.95
CA ARG A 412 -18.34 30.84 -13.42
C ARG A 412 -17.39 29.84 -14.05
N HIS A 413 -16.17 29.72 -13.53
CA HIS A 413 -15.22 28.70 -14.00
C HIS A 413 -15.75 27.30 -13.66
N MET A 414 -16.24 27.07 -12.44
CA MET A 414 -16.93 25.85 -12.06
C MET A 414 -18.12 25.55 -12.99
N LEU A 415 -18.99 26.54 -13.24
CA LEU A 415 -20.17 26.38 -14.11
C LEU A 415 -19.77 25.86 -15.49
N ALA A 416 -18.81 26.51 -16.16
CA ALA A 416 -18.35 26.12 -17.49
C ALA A 416 -17.79 24.68 -17.51
N GLN A 417 -17.01 24.29 -16.49
CA GLN A 417 -16.49 22.93 -16.40
C GLN A 417 -17.58 21.88 -16.17
N MET A 418 -18.56 22.20 -15.33
CA MET A 418 -19.68 21.30 -15.04
C MET A 418 -20.61 21.17 -16.25
N GLU A 419 -20.83 22.23 -17.02
CA GLU A 419 -21.56 22.18 -18.29
C GLU A 419 -20.90 21.21 -19.27
N ASP A 420 -19.58 21.31 -19.48
CA ASP A 420 -18.82 20.41 -20.34
C ASP A 420 -18.92 18.94 -19.88
N LEU A 421 -18.82 18.70 -18.56
CA LEU A 421 -18.92 17.37 -17.98
C LEU A 421 -20.32 16.76 -18.15
N VAL A 422 -21.37 17.54 -17.91
CA VAL A 422 -22.77 17.09 -18.02
C VAL A 422 -23.16 16.86 -19.48
N ILE A 423 -22.64 17.66 -20.43
CA ILE A 423 -22.83 17.40 -21.88
C ILE A 423 -22.24 16.03 -22.25
N GLY A 424 -21.07 15.69 -21.71
CA GLY A 424 -20.42 14.40 -21.96
C GLY A 424 -21.10 13.21 -21.28
N GLN A 425 -21.65 13.40 -20.07
CA GLN A 425 -22.28 12.34 -19.27
C GLN A 425 -23.57 12.84 -18.58
N PRO A 426 -24.68 13.00 -19.35
CA PRO A 426 -25.90 13.64 -18.85
C PRO A 426 -26.66 12.83 -17.79
N HIS A 427 -26.31 11.56 -17.61
CA HIS A 427 -26.94 10.66 -16.63
C HIS A 427 -26.16 10.58 -15.31
N ASN A 428 -25.03 11.27 -15.18
CA ASN A 428 -24.28 11.33 -13.93
C ASN A 428 -24.96 12.33 -12.98
N ALA A 429 -25.78 11.81 -12.07
CA ALA A 429 -26.60 12.62 -11.16
C ALA A 429 -25.77 13.55 -10.27
N ASP A 430 -24.60 13.10 -9.81
CA ASP A 430 -23.71 13.91 -8.96
C ASP A 430 -23.20 15.12 -9.74
N TRP A 431 -22.79 14.93 -11.00
CA TRP A 431 -22.32 16.06 -11.83
C TRP A 431 -23.44 17.03 -12.16
N VAL A 432 -24.64 16.52 -12.43
CA VAL A 432 -25.83 17.34 -12.64
C VAL A 432 -26.18 18.15 -11.38
N GLU A 433 -26.02 17.57 -10.20
CA GLU A 433 -26.22 18.27 -8.92
C GLU A 433 -25.19 19.39 -8.68
N TYR A 434 -23.91 19.14 -8.96
CA TYR A 434 -22.88 20.18 -8.86
C TYR A 434 -23.07 21.29 -9.91
N LEU A 435 -23.62 20.98 -11.08
CA LEU A 435 -24.05 22.01 -12.04
C LEU A 435 -25.15 22.91 -11.45
N GLY A 436 -26.15 22.33 -10.79
CA GLY A 436 -27.17 23.08 -10.05
C GLY A 436 -26.57 23.95 -8.95
N SER A 437 -25.61 23.41 -8.20
CA SER A 437 -24.88 24.15 -7.15
C SER A 437 -24.14 25.38 -7.68
N ALA A 438 -23.53 25.29 -8.87
CA ALA A 438 -22.88 26.43 -9.52
C ALA A 438 -23.88 27.54 -9.85
N HIS A 439 -25.05 27.19 -10.40
CA HIS A 439 -26.15 28.13 -10.66
C HIS A 439 -26.66 28.76 -9.36
N ASN A 440 -26.90 27.96 -8.31
CA ASN A 440 -27.34 28.47 -7.00
C ASN A 440 -26.35 29.50 -6.42
N ASN A 441 -25.05 29.20 -6.45
CA ASN A 441 -24.01 30.09 -5.93
C ASN A 441 -23.93 31.41 -6.74
N LEU A 442 -24.06 31.35 -8.06
CA LEU A 442 -24.12 32.55 -8.90
C LEU A 442 -25.39 33.37 -8.65
N GLY A 443 -26.55 32.72 -8.48
CA GLY A 443 -27.80 33.39 -8.12
C GLY A 443 -27.72 34.11 -6.78
N LYS A 444 -27.03 33.52 -5.79
CA LYS A 444 -26.77 34.14 -4.50
C LYS A 444 -25.91 35.38 -4.62
N LEU A 445 -24.81 35.32 -5.37
CA LEU A 445 -23.94 36.47 -5.60
C LEU A 445 -24.65 37.58 -6.39
N ALA A 446 -25.44 37.22 -7.40
CA ALA A 446 -26.25 38.17 -8.17
C ALA A 446 -27.24 38.93 -7.26
N LEU A 447 -27.95 38.20 -6.38
CA LEU A 447 -28.84 38.80 -5.38
C LEU A 447 -28.08 39.75 -4.43
N MET A 448 -26.91 39.36 -3.93
CA MET A 448 -26.10 40.19 -3.04
C MET A 448 -25.58 41.48 -3.70
N ARG A 449 -25.52 41.53 -5.03
CA ARG A 449 -25.14 42.71 -5.82
C ARG A 449 -26.33 43.53 -6.29
N GLY A 450 -27.55 43.03 -6.12
CA GLY A 450 -28.77 43.64 -6.64
C GLY A 450 -29.03 43.36 -8.12
N ASP A 451 -28.32 42.41 -8.73
CA ASP A 451 -28.61 41.93 -10.07
C ASP A 451 -29.75 40.90 -10.00
N LEU A 452 -30.97 41.40 -9.90
CA LEU A 452 -32.14 40.56 -9.66
C LEU A 452 -32.56 39.75 -10.89
N ALA A 453 -32.30 40.25 -12.10
CA ALA A 453 -32.61 39.53 -13.33
C ALA A 453 -31.73 38.27 -13.45
N GLU A 454 -30.42 38.43 -13.24
CA GLU A 454 -29.48 37.32 -13.20
C GLU A 454 -29.79 36.37 -12.02
N ALA A 455 -30.11 36.89 -10.84
CA ALA A 455 -30.47 36.05 -9.69
C ALA A 455 -31.66 35.13 -10.00
N VAL A 456 -32.74 35.67 -10.58
CA VAL A 456 -33.91 34.86 -10.98
C VAL A 456 -33.54 33.87 -12.08
N ALA A 457 -32.75 34.26 -13.08
CA ALA A 457 -32.31 33.36 -14.15
C ALA A 457 -31.50 32.17 -13.63
N GLN A 458 -30.52 32.43 -12.76
CA GLN A 458 -29.65 31.40 -12.18
C GLN A 458 -30.42 30.45 -11.27
N TYR A 459 -31.27 30.96 -10.36
CA TYR A 459 -32.11 30.09 -9.54
C TYR A 459 -33.17 29.32 -10.35
N SER A 460 -33.65 29.87 -11.47
CA SER A 460 -34.53 29.14 -12.39
C SER A 460 -33.81 28.00 -13.12
N ALA A 461 -32.50 28.15 -13.36
CA ALA A 461 -31.67 27.08 -13.92
C ALA A 461 -31.48 25.94 -12.92
N ASP A 462 -31.16 26.27 -11.66
CA ASP A 462 -31.06 25.29 -10.58
C ASP A 462 -32.42 24.59 -10.31
N GLU A 463 -33.53 25.32 -10.26
CA GLU A 463 -34.87 24.72 -10.09
C GLU A 463 -35.17 23.66 -11.16
N ARG A 464 -34.79 23.92 -12.42
CA ARG A 464 -34.97 22.95 -13.52
C ARG A 464 -34.14 21.68 -13.30
N ILE A 465 -32.90 21.83 -12.84
CA ILE A 465 -31.99 20.73 -12.53
C ILE A 465 -32.53 19.89 -11.36
N GLN A 466 -32.81 20.53 -10.21
CA GLN A 466 -33.31 19.83 -9.03
C GLN A 466 -34.68 19.18 -9.28
N SER A 467 -35.53 19.80 -10.10
CA SER A 467 -36.81 19.21 -10.50
C SER A 467 -36.60 17.92 -11.30
N GLY A 468 -35.62 17.90 -12.20
CA GLY A 468 -35.24 16.70 -12.96
C GLY A 468 -34.70 15.58 -12.05
N LEU A 469 -33.79 15.91 -11.14
CA LEU A 469 -33.20 14.97 -10.19
C LEU A 469 -34.27 14.38 -9.24
N ALA A 470 -35.13 15.21 -8.67
CA ALA A 470 -36.21 14.76 -7.78
C ALA A 470 -37.27 13.92 -8.53
N ALA A 471 -37.53 14.19 -9.81
CA ALA A 471 -38.43 13.38 -10.62
C ALA A 471 -37.85 11.99 -10.94
N ALA A 472 -36.53 11.88 -11.12
CA ALA A 472 -35.85 10.60 -11.31
C ALA A 472 -35.83 9.75 -10.04
N GLU A 473 -35.76 10.38 -8.87
CA GLU A 473 -35.69 9.71 -7.56
C GLU A 473 -36.78 10.22 -6.59
N PRO A 474 -38.08 9.98 -6.84
CA PRO A 474 -39.17 10.62 -6.10
C PRO A 474 -39.28 10.21 -4.62
N LYS A 475 -38.60 9.13 -4.22
CA LYS A 475 -38.54 8.65 -2.83
C LYS A 475 -37.31 9.13 -2.07
N ASN A 476 -36.34 9.74 -2.75
CA ASN A 476 -35.13 10.23 -2.11
C ASN A 476 -35.46 11.56 -1.40
N MET A 477 -35.42 11.54 -0.07
CA MET A 477 -35.78 12.69 0.76
C MET A 477 -34.81 13.86 0.55
N SER A 478 -33.51 13.59 0.38
CA SER A 478 -32.51 14.63 0.11
C SER A 478 -32.77 15.33 -1.22
N ARG A 479 -33.15 14.60 -2.28
CA ARG A 479 -33.55 15.21 -3.56
C ARG A 479 -34.77 16.12 -3.43
N ARG A 480 -35.76 15.70 -2.63
CA ARG A 480 -36.95 16.52 -2.33
C ARG A 480 -36.60 17.77 -1.52
N ASP A 481 -35.68 17.64 -0.56
CA ASP A 481 -35.21 18.73 0.29
C ASP A 481 -34.38 19.78 -0.48
N ASN A 482 -33.53 19.33 -1.42
CA ASN A 482 -32.83 20.24 -2.34
C ASN A 482 -33.82 21.00 -3.24
N LEU A 483 -34.83 20.30 -3.78
CA LEU A 483 -35.86 20.92 -4.63
C LEU A 483 -36.71 21.96 -3.88
N LEU A 484 -37.16 21.66 -2.66
CA LEU A 484 -37.96 22.63 -1.90
C LEU A 484 -37.13 23.86 -1.54
N THR A 485 -35.83 23.69 -1.26
CA THR A 485 -34.93 24.80 -0.91
C THR A 485 -34.72 25.74 -2.09
N VAL A 486 -34.42 25.22 -3.28
CA VAL A 486 -34.29 26.06 -4.49
C VAL A 486 -35.61 26.75 -4.86
N ARG A 487 -36.75 26.07 -4.70
CA ARG A 487 -38.07 26.68 -4.93
C ARG A 487 -38.34 27.84 -3.99
N ALA A 488 -38.00 27.70 -2.70
CA ALA A 488 -38.14 28.77 -1.74
C ALA A 488 -37.20 29.96 -2.04
N ILE A 489 -35.96 29.69 -2.46
CA ILE A 489 -35.00 30.70 -2.90
C ILE A 489 -35.50 31.46 -4.14
N LEU A 490 -35.96 30.74 -5.16
CA LEU A 490 -36.51 31.36 -6.36
C LEU A 490 -37.78 32.14 -6.05
N GLY A 491 -38.68 31.57 -5.25
CA GLY A 491 -39.94 32.20 -4.86
C GLY A 491 -39.75 33.51 -4.11
N ARG A 492 -38.84 33.56 -3.12
CA ARG A 492 -38.52 34.82 -2.44
C ARG A 492 -37.87 35.84 -3.39
N THR A 493 -37.01 35.39 -4.30
CA THR A 493 -36.31 36.28 -5.24
C THR A 493 -37.29 36.88 -6.26
N GLN A 494 -38.25 36.09 -6.76
CA GLN A 494 -39.36 36.58 -7.60
C GLN A 494 -40.25 37.59 -6.86
N ALA A 495 -40.52 37.35 -5.57
CA ALA A 495 -41.26 38.33 -4.78
C ALA A 495 -40.49 39.66 -4.64
N LEU A 496 -39.15 39.63 -4.58
CA LEU A 496 -38.31 40.84 -4.58
C LEU A 496 -38.33 41.59 -5.92
N THR A 497 -38.67 40.95 -7.04
CA THR A 497 -38.83 41.62 -8.35
C THR A 497 -40.27 42.08 -8.62
N GLY A 498 -41.19 41.80 -7.68
CA GLY A 498 -42.59 42.18 -7.75
C GLY A 498 -43.52 41.07 -8.23
N ASP A 499 -43.01 39.92 -8.67
CA ASP A 499 -43.82 38.73 -8.99
C ASP A 499 -44.20 37.98 -7.71
N THR A 500 -45.05 38.63 -6.92
CA THR A 500 -45.47 38.13 -5.60
C THR A 500 -46.36 36.90 -5.73
N VAL A 501 -47.11 36.77 -6.84
CA VAL A 501 -48.00 35.62 -7.07
C VAL A 501 -47.17 34.35 -7.34
N ALA A 502 -46.21 34.39 -8.26
CA ALA A 502 -45.32 33.25 -8.49
C ALA A 502 -44.47 32.96 -7.25
N GLY A 503 -44.00 34.01 -6.56
CA GLY A 503 -43.25 33.88 -5.32
C GLY A 503 -44.00 33.14 -4.22
N MET A 504 -45.27 33.52 -3.96
CA MET A 504 -46.12 32.82 -2.99
C MET A 504 -46.44 31.38 -3.43
N ALA A 505 -46.68 31.13 -4.71
CA ALA A 505 -46.96 29.78 -5.20
C ALA A 505 -45.77 28.82 -4.97
N ARG A 506 -44.54 29.27 -5.24
CA ARG A 506 -43.33 28.48 -4.98
C ARG A 506 -43.05 28.28 -3.50
N LEU A 507 -43.23 29.31 -2.67
CA LEU A 507 -43.09 29.17 -1.23
C LEU A 507 -44.15 28.24 -0.63
N GLN A 508 -45.38 28.26 -1.14
CA GLN A 508 -46.41 27.30 -0.75
C GLN A 508 -45.97 25.86 -1.06
N GLN A 509 -45.47 25.61 -2.27
CA GLN A 509 -44.93 24.28 -2.62
C GLN A 509 -43.78 23.85 -1.69
N ALA A 510 -42.91 24.78 -1.30
CA ALA A 510 -41.83 24.48 -0.35
C ALA A 510 -42.36 24.14 1.05
N VAL A 511 -43.37 24.88 1.54
CA VAL A 511 -44.05 24.59 2.82
C VAL A 511 -44.74 23.22 2.79
N ASP A 512 -45.43 22.90 1.70
CA ASP A 512 -46.13 21.64 1.54
C ASP A 512 -45.14 20.47 1.53
N MET A 513 -44.05 20.59 0.75
CA MET A 513 -43.00 19.56 0.70
C MET A 513 -42.27 19.39 2.03
N ALA A 514 -41.93 20.48 2.73
CA ALA A 514 -41.28 20.40 4.03
C ALA A 514 -42.21 19.80 5.10
N THR A 515 -43.51 20.13 5.04
CA THR A 515 -44.53 19.51 5.91
C THR A 515 -44.59 18.01 5.66
N ASP A 516 -44.66 17.58 4.39
CA ASP A 516 -44.67 16.15 4.02
C ASP A 516 -43.43 15.42 4.53
N LEU A 517 -42.24 15.99 4.34
CA LEU A 517 -40.98 15.40 4.83
C LEU A 517 -40.97 15.27 6.36
N GLY A 518 -41.43 16.31 7.07
CA GLY A 518 -41.57 16.28 8.53
C GLY A 518 -42.58 15.25 9.04
N THR A 519 -43.59 14.86 8.24
CA THR A 519 -44.47 13.73 8.60
C THR A 519 -43.79 12.37 8.46
N LEU A 520 -42.84 12.24 7.53
CA LEU A 520 -42.12 10.99 7.28
C LEU A 520 -41.02 10.76 8.31
N ASP A 521 -40.33 11.83 8.73
CA ASP A 521 -39.37 11.79 9.84
C ASP A 521 -39.61 12.96 10.81
N PRO A 522 -40.48 12.76 11.82
CA PRO A 522 -40.75 13.79 12.82
C PRO A 522 -39.57 14.13 13.72
N SER A 523 -38.49 13.33 13.72
CA SER A 523 -37.31 13.55 14.56
C SER A 523 -36.25 14.41 13.88
N ASN A 524 -36.32 14.55 12.55
CA ASN A 524 -35.38 15.33 11.77
C ASN A 524 -35.62 16.83 11.97
N THR A 525 -34.66 17.52 12.61
CA THR A 525 -34.74 18.94 12.92
C THR A 525 -34.68 19.83 11.68
N ASP A 526 -34.00 19.40 10.61
CA ASP A 526 -33.85 20.18 9.38
C ASP A 526 -35.20 20.29 8.65
N PHE A 527 -35.97 19.19 8.61
CA PHE A 527 -37.32 19.23 8.03
C PHE A 527 -38.27 20.10 8.86
N GLN A 528 -38.15 20.07 10.19
CA GLN A 528 -38.91 20.95 11.08
C GLN A 528 -38.54 22.42 10.84
N GLU A 529 -37.25 22.73 10.77
CA GLU A 529 -36.72 24.06 10.47
C GLU A 529 -37.23 24.57 9.12
N HIS A 530 -37.05 23.80 8.04
CA HIS A 530 -37.51 24.16 6.70
C HIS A 530 -39.02 24.45 6.66
N ALA A 531 -39.84 23.64 7.32
CA ALA A 531 -41.28 23.85 7.38
C ALA A 531 -41.63 25.19 8.08
N ALA A 532 -40.97 25.50 9.20
CA ALA A 532 -41.19 26.75 9.94
C ALA A 532 -40.64 27.99 9.21
N LEU A 533 -39.47 27.86 8.59
CA LEU A 533 -38.78 28.92 7.86
C LEU A 533 -39.59 29.37 6.64
N TYR A 534 -39.99 28.43 5.79
CA TYR A 534 -40.73 28.77 4.58
C TYR A 534 -42.17 29.19 4.91
N ALA A 535 -42.77 28.67 5.99
CA ALA A 535 -44.06 29.17 6.48
C ALA A 535 -43.96 30.64 6.93
N THR A 536 -42.88 31.02 7.63
CA THR A 536 -42.64 32.40 8.06
C THR A 536 -42.45 33.34 6.86
N GLN A 537 -41.67 32.92 5.86
CA GLN A 537 -41.46 33.70 4.64
C GLN A 537 -42.76 33.86 3.82
N LEU A 538 -43.56 32.80 3.72
CA LEU A 538 -44.87 32.84 3.07
C LEU A 538 -45.86 33.72 3.83
N ALA A 539 -45.89 33.63 5.16
CA ALA A 539 -46.76 34.44 6.01
C ALA A 539 -46.52 35.93 5.79
N ARG A 540 -45.25 36.35 5.71
CA ARG A 540 -44.89 37.73 5.36
C ARG A 540 -45.51 38.17 4.03
N LEU A 541 -45.37 37.36 2.97
CA LEU A 541 -45.93 37.70 1.65
C LEU A 541 -47.47 37.72 1.65
N ARG A 542 -48.10 36.76 2.35
CA ARG A 542 -49.56 36.70 2.51
C ARG A 542 -50.09 37.95 3.22
N ARG A 543 -49.51 38.33 4.36
CA ARG A 543 -49.86 39.56 5.08
C ARG A 543 -49.65 40.80 4.21
N LEU A 544 -48.50 40.92 3.56
CA LEU A 544 -48.20 42.07 2.69
C LEU A 544 -49.15 42.17 1.48
N SER A 545 -49.74 41.05 1.06
CA SER A 545 -50.75 40.95 0.00
C SER A 545 -52.20 41.10 0.50
N GLY A 546 -52.41 41.24 1.81
CA GLY A 546 -53.73 41.45 2.43
C GLY A 546 -54.42 40.20 2.98
N ASP A 547 -53.75 39.04 2.95
CA ASP A 547 -54.26 37.76 3.45
C ASP A 547 -53.77 37.50 4.89
N LEU A 548 -54.24 38.32 5.83
CA LEU A 548 -53.87 38.24 7.24
C LEU A 548 -54.31 36.92 7.92
N PRO A 549 -55.50 36.34 7.64
CA PRO A 549 -55.90 35.07 8.26
C PRO A 549 -54.94 33.92 7.94
N GLU A 550 -54.55 33.76 6.67
CA GLU A 550 -53.61 32.70 6.27
C GLU A 550 -52.21 32.96 6.83
N ALA A 551 -51.75 34.22 6.81
CA ALA A 551 -50.48 34.60 7.41
C ALA A 551 -50.41 34.24 8.90
N THR A 552 -51.51 34.45 9.63
CA THR A 552 -51.62 34.12 11.06
C THR A 552 -51.59 32.61 11.28
N ALA A 553 -52.28 31.83 10.45
CA ALA A 553 -52.26 30.37 10.52
C ALA A 553 -50.84 29.79 10.30
N LEU A 554 -50.09 30.34 9.35
CA LEU A 554 -48.71 29.94 9.07
C LEU A 554 -47.77 30.23 10.26
N ILE A 555 -47.86 31.42 10.85
CA ILE A 555 -47.03 31.80 12.01
C ILE A 555 -47.40 30.99 13.26
N ALA A 556 -48.69 30.70 13.47
CA ALA A 556 -49.13 29.84 14.57
C ALA A 556 -48.53 28.42 14.51
N ARG A 557 -48.23 27.92 13.29
CA ARG A 557 -47.52 26.64 13.10
C ARG A 557 -46.01 26.77 13.25
N ALA A 558 -45.41 27.84 12.76
CA ALA A 558 -43.95 28.02 12.73
C ALA A 558 -43.34 28.34 14.11
N LEU A 559 -43.97 29.20 14.90
CA LEU A 559 -43.42 29.68 16.17
C LEU A 559 -43.11 28.58 17.21
N PRO A 560 -44.01 27.60 17.46
CA PRO A 560 -43.71 26.53 18.40
C PRO A 560 -42.50 25.68 17.99
N ILE A 561 -42.31 25.48 16.69
CA ILE A 561 -41.16 24.74 16.14
C ILE A 561 -39.87 25.52 16.43
N PHE A 562 -39.80 26.79 16.01
CA PHE A 562 -38.62 27.61 16.26
C PHE A 562 -38.33 27.81 17.75
N ALA A 563 -39.35 27.99 18.58
CA ALA A 563 -39.18 28.06 20.04
C ALA A 563 -38.67 26.74 20.65
N GLY A 564 -38.97 25.59 20.03
CA GLY A 564 -38.41 24.29 20.37
C GLY A 564 -36.94 24.19 19.99
N LEU A 565 -36.62 24.45 18.71
CA LEU A 565 -35.27 24.39 18.16
C LEU A 565 -34.31 25.36 18.87
N ALA A 566 -34.70 26.63 19.03
CA ALA A 566 -33.92 27.65 19.73
C ALA A 566 -33.67 27.32 21.22
N ARG A 567 -34.54 26.54 21.87
CA ARG A 567 -34.30 26.05 23.24
C ARG A 567 -33.43 24.79 23.27
N HIS A 568 -33.54 23.95 22.24
CA HIS A 568 -32.75 22.73 22.10
C HIS A 568 -31.26 23.05 21.94
N ASP A 569 -30.93 24.02 21.07
CA ASP A 569 -29.56 24.53 20.91
C ASP A 569 -29.53 26.07 20.96
N PRO A 570 -29.25 26.64 22.14
CA PRO A 570 -29.11 28.09 22.31
C PRO A 570 -27.94 28.72 21.54
N ASP A 571 -26.92 27.93 21.18
CA ASP A 571 -25.72 28.41 20.49
C ASP A 571 -25.88 28.40 18.95
N ASN A 572 -26.91 27.72 18.43
CA ASN A 572 -27.23 27.72 17.01
C ASN A 572 -27.76 29.09 16.55
N ALA A 573 -26.88 29.83 15.87
CA ALA A 573 -27.18 31.18 15.40
C ALA A 573 -28.31 31.25 14.36
N ALA A 574 -28.51 30.21 13.53
CA ALA A 574 -29.56 30.19 12.54
C ALA A 574 -30.94 30.09 13.21
N TRP A 575 -31.11 29.14 14.13
CA TRP A 575 -32.37 28.92 14.84
C TRP A 575 -32.76 30.12 15.71
N GLN A 576 -31.81 30.76 16.39
CA GLN A 576 -32.07 31.98 17.15
C GLN A 576 -32.54 33.13 16.25
N ARG A 577 -31.90 33.30 15.08
CA ARG A 577 -32.27 34.33 14.10
C ARG A 577 -33.66 34.08 13.53
N GLU A 578 -33.94 32.86 13.11
CA GLU A 578 -35.21 32.51 12.46
C GLU A 578 -36.38 32.53 13.44
N TYR A 579 -36.15 32.17 14.71
CA TYR A 579 -37.11 32.41 15.77
C TYR A 579 -37.44 33.90 15.92
N ALA A 580 -36.42 34.77 15.92
CA ALA A 580 -36.63 36.21 15.98
C ALA A 580 -37.35 36.76 14.74
N GLU A 581 -37.07 36.25 13.55
CA GLU A 581 -37.79 36.62 12.32
C GLU A 581 -39.26 36.21 12.37
N ALA A 582 -39.59 35.05 12.92
CA ALA A 582 -40.97 34.63 13.15
C ALA A 582 -41.70 35.52 14.17
N LEU A 583 -41.01 35.93 15.26
CA LEU A 583 -41.53 36.89 16.24
C LEU A 583 -41.76 38.28 15.64
N VAL A 584 -40.87 38.73 14.75
CA VAL A 584 -41.05 39.98 14.00
C VAL A 584 -42.30 39.90 13.12
N GLU A 585 -42.51 38.80 12.42
CA GLU A 585 -43.70 38.63 11.58
C GLU A 585 -44.98 38.55 12.43
N GLN A 586 -44.95 37.88 13.59
CA GLN A 586 -46.04 37.89 14.56
C GLN A 586 -46.36 39.30 15.08
N SER A 587 -45.33 40.10 15.38
CA SER A 587 -45.50 41.51 15.75
C SER A 587 -46.16 42.31 14.64
N ALA A 588 -45.73 42.12 13.39
CA ALA A 588 -46.30 42.81 12.24
C ALA A 588 -47.78 42.42 11.99
N GLN A 589 -48.15 41.16 12.23
CA GLN A 589 -49.53 40.68 12.19
C GLN A 589 -50.38 41.31 13.30
N GLY A 590 -49.91 41.29 14.55
CA GLY A 590 -50.62 41.91 15.69
C GLY A 590 -50.85 43.41 15.48
N ARG A 591 -49.85 44.12 14.93
CA ARG A 591 -49.98 45.54 14.56
C ARG A 591 -51.06 45.78 13.51
N GLU A 592 -51.21 44.91 12.52
CA GLU A 592 -52.28 45.01 11.51
C GLU A 592 -53.66 44.61 12.06
N ALA A 593 -53.70 43.71 13.04
CA ALA A 593 -54.90 43.33 13.77
C ALA A 593 -55.33 44.36 14.85
N GLY A 594 -54.53 45.40 15.11
CA GLY A 594 -54.77 46.39 16.16
C GLY A 594 -54.40 45.93 17.58
N GLN A 595 -53.68 44.82 17.71
CA GLN A 595 -53.18 44.25 18.97
C GLN A 595 -51.81 44.87 19.31
N GLN A 596 -51.81 46.15 19.69
CA GLN A 596 -50.58 46.93 19.84
C GLN A 596 -49.66 46.41 20.96
N ASP A 597 -50.22 45.99 22.09
CA ASP A 597 -49.44 45.53 23.25
C ASP A 597 -48.74 44.19 22.95
N ASP A 598 -49.48 43.22 22.42
CA ASP A 598 -48.94 41.93 21.96
C ASP A 598 -47.85 42.15 20.89
N ALA A 599 -48.10 43.04 19.93
CA ALA A 599 -47.13 43.37 18.90
C ALA A 599 -45.83 43.97 19.48
N HIS A 600 -45.94 44.81 20.51
CA HIS A 600 -44.78 45.36 21.22
C HIS A 600 -44.01 44.29 21.98
N GLU A 601 -44.69 43.36 22.65
CA GLU A 601 -44.06 42.24 23.35
C GLU A 601 -43.25 41.36 22.38
N HIS A 602 -43.86 40.95 21.26
CA HIS A 602 -43.20 40.10 20.26
C HIS A 602 -42.00 40.79 19.60
N ALA A 603 -42.09 42.08 19.25
CA ALA A 603 -40.95 42.82 18.71
C ALA A 603 -39.81 42.97 19.73
N THR A 604 -40.15 43.13 21.01
CA THR A 604 -39.17 43.19 22.10
C THR A 604 -38.46 41.85 22.26
N ALA A 605 -39.20 40.74 22.26
CA ALA A 605 -38.66 39.39 22.34
C ALA A 605 -37.73 39.08 21.16
N ALA A 606 -38.11 39.46 19.94
CA ALA A 606 -37.25 39.28 18.76
C ALA A 606 -35.90 40.00 18.90
N LEU A 607 -35.92 41.27 19.32
CA LEU A 607 -34.69 42.04 19.50
C LEU A 607 -33.82 41.51 20.65
N GLN A 608 -34.44 40.97 21.71
CA GLN A 608 -33.72 40.32 22.80
C GLN A 608 -33.02 39.02 22.34
N ALA A 609 -33.71 38.18 21.55
CA ALA A 609 -33.15 36.96 20.98
C ALA A 609 -31.96 37.25 20.04
N LEU A 610 -32.01 38.34 19.28
CA LEU A 610 -30.95 38.73 18.35
C LEU A 610 -29.76 39.42 19.02
N ARG A 611 -29.93 40.04 20.20
CA ARG A 611 -28.87 40.79 20.90
C ARG A 611 -27.56 40.00 21.06
N PRO A 612 -27.52 38.75 21.55
CA PRO A 612 -26.27 37.99 21.65
C PRO A 612 -25.63 37.73 20.29
N LEU A 613 -26.44 37.43 19.26
CA LEU A 613 -25.95 37.20 17.91
C LEU A 613 -25.33 38.45 17.30
N MET A 614 -25.99 39.60 17.42
CA MET A 614 -25.48 40.86 16.88
C MET A 614 -24.18 41.31 17.56
N ALA A 615 -23.95 40.90 18.81
CA ALA A 615 -22.68 41.13 19.50
C ALA A 615 -21.57 40.17 19.03
N LYS A 616 -21.90 38.89 18.79
CA LYS A 616 -20.96 37.85 18.36
C LYS A 616 -20.60 37.95 16.87
N LEU A 617 -21.57 38.33 16.04
CA LEU A 617 -21.52 38.33 14.57
C LEU A 617 -21.99 39.68 14.00
N PRO A 618 -21.35 40.81 14.36
CA PRO A 618 -21.82 42.15 13.96
C PRO A 618 -21.78 42.40 12.45
N ASP A 619 -20.92 41.67 11.74
CA ASP A 619 -20.73 41.78 10.30
C ASP A 619 -21.45 40.68 9.49
N ASP A 620 -22.11 39.72 10.15
CA ASP A 620 -22.89 38.69 9.47
C ASP A 620 -24.13 39.31 8.81
N ARG A 621 -24.32 39.02 7.51
CA ARG A 621 -25.36 39.65 6.69
C ARG A 621 -26.75 39.36 7.22
N SER A 622 -27.03 38.10 7.51
CA SER A 622 -28.37 37.64 7.91
C SER A 622 -28.73 38.19 9.29
N THR A 623 -27.78 38.17 10.23
CA THR A 623 -27.91 38.76 11.56
C THR A 623 -28.12 40.27 11.50
N LEU A 624 -27.37 40.96 10.63
CA LEU A 624 -27.52 42.40 10.42
C LEU A 624 -28.93 42.74 9.89
N LEU A 625 -29.40 42.04 8.85
CA LEU A 625 -30.74 42.24 8.29
C LEU A 625 -31.83 41.99 9.35
N ALA A 626 -31.78 40.85 10.04
CA ALA A 626 -32.75 40.51 11.09
C ALA A 626 -32.76 41.56 12.22
N GLY A 627 -31.58 42.03 12.67
CA GLY A 627 -31.46 43.05 13.70
C GLY A 627 -32.03 44.41 13.29
N ILE A 628 -31.84 44.82 12.04
CA ILE A 628 -32.44 46.05 11.50
C ILE A 628 -33.96 45.92 11.43
N VAL A 629 -34.46 44.81 10.90
CA VAL A 629 -35.91 44.55 10.79
C VAL A 629 -36.55 44.52 12.18
N ALA A 630 -35.94 43.85 13.16
CA ALA A 630 -36.46 43.80 14.54
C ALA A 630 -36.54 45.19 15.19
N ARG A 631 -35.53 46.05 15.01
CA ARG A 631 -35.56 47.43 15.50
C ARG A 631 -36.65 48.28 14.83
N LEU A 632 -36.79 48.18 13.50
CA LEU A 632 -37.83 48.90 12.77
C LEU A 632 -39.23 48.42 13.17
N SER A 633 -39.39 47.11 13.38
CA SER A 633 -40.64 46.52 13.88
C SER A 633 -40.99 47.06 15.27
N LEU A 634 -40.05 47.04 16.22
CA LEU A 634 -40.25 47.59 17.57
C LEU A 634 -40.56 49.09 17.53
N ALA A 635 -39.87 49.86 16.68
CA ALA A 635 -40.12 51.28 16.51
C ALA A 635 -41.49 51.61 15.89
N ALA A 636 -42.12 50.66 15.19
CA ALA A 636 -43.42 50.82 14.56
C ALA A 636 -44.59 50.54 15.52
N VAL A 637 -44.32 49.88 16.65
CA VAL A 637 -45.30 49.53 17.69
C VAL A 637 -45.08 50.28 19.01
N THR A 638 -43.94 50.96 19.16
CA THR A 638 -43.62 51.81 20.32
C THR A 638 -44.42 53.12 20.28
N THR A 639 -45.10 53.45 21.38
CA THR A 639 -45.88 54.70 21.53
C THR A 639 -45.04 55.89 21.97
N ASP A 640 -43.93 55.66 22.68
CA ASP A 640 -42.95 56.69 23.04
C ASP A 640 -42.18 57.17 21.80
N ALA A 641 -42.41 58.44 21.44
CA ALA A 641 -41.83 59.02 20.23
C ALA A 641 -40.29 59.14 20.28
N GLN A 642 -39.70 59.33 21.47
CA GLN A 642 -38.25 59.43 21.64
C GLN A 642 -37.60 58.05 21.50
N VAL A 643 -38.18 57.02 22.13
CA VAL A 643 -37.71 55.64 22.01
C VAL A 643 -37.86 55.14 20.57
N ALA A 644 -39.01 55.39 19.93
CA ALA A 644 -39.23 55.02 18.53
C ALA A 644 -38.23 55.69 17.59
N ARG A 645 -37.91 56.98 17.80
CA ARG A 645 -36.90 57.70 17.03
C ARG A 645 -35.49 57.15 17.26
N GLN A 646 -35.15 56.78 18.49
CA GLN A 646 -33.88 56.17 18.82
C GLN A 646 -33.70 54.83 18.09
N LEU A 647 -34.69 53.94 18.16
CA LEU A 647 -34.65 52.64 17.49
C LEU A 647 -34.45 52.76 15.96
N ARG A 648 -35.10 53.73 15.31
CA ARG A 648 -34.91 54.02 13.88
C ARG A 648 -33.52 54.55 13.56
N THR A 649 -32.96 55.36 14.46
CA THR A 649 -31.60 55.89 14.33
C THR A 649 -30.59 54.75 14.45
N GLU A 650 -30.72 53.89 15.45
CA GLU A 650 -29.87 52.70 15.63
C GLU A 650 -29.97 51.72 14.45
N ALA A 651 -31.16 51.58 13.86
CA ALA A 651 -31.37 50.80 12.64
C ALA A 651 -30.59 51.40 11.45
N LEU A 652 -30.66 52.72 11.27
CA LEU A 652 -29.91 53.42 10.22
C LEU A 652 -28.40 53.34 10.45
N ASP A 653 -27.94 53.50 11.68
CA ASP A 653 -26.53 53.42 12.05
C ASP A 653 -25.98 52.00 11.79
N SER A 654 -26.77 50.97 12.08
CA SER A 654 -26.42 49.57 11.78
C SER A 654 -26.21 49.36 10.27
N VAL A 655 -27.09 49.93 9.43
CA VAL A 655 -26.92 49.86 7.96
C VAL A 655 -25.65 50.58 7.50
N GLN A 656 -25.34 51.73 8.09
CA GLN A 656 -24.18 52.54 7.71
C GLN A 656 -22.85 51.91 8.17
N ALA A 657 -22.86 51.23 9.32
CA ALA A 657 -21.71 50.52 9.85
C ALA A 657 -21.40 49.20 9.10
N ALA A 658 -22.33 48.71 8.27
CA ALA A 658 -22.18 47.47 7.55
C ALA A 658 -20.97 47.50 6.59
N LYS A 659 -19.97 46.64 6.85
CA LYS A 659 -18.71 46.58 6.09
C LYS A 659 -18.87 46.04 4.66
N SER A 660 -19.89 45.22 4.42
CA SER A 660 -20.15 44.59 3.11
C SER A 660 -21.60 44.82 2.66
N GLY A 661 -22.00 44.27 1.51
CA GLY A 661 -23.40 44.16 1.08
C GLY A 661 -24.13 45.48 0.81
N GLN A 662 -23.40 46.56 0.54
CA GLN A 662 -23.98 47.83 0.09
C GLN A 662 -24.70 47.69 -1.27
N GLY A 663 -24.39 46.64 -2.04
CA GLY A 663 -25.14 46.27 -3.25
C GLY A 663 -26.41 45.45 -3.00
N ASP A 664 -26.62 44.91 -1.78
CA ASP A 664 -27.79 44.08 -1.50
C ASP A 664 -29.04 44.96 -1.44
N PRO A 665 -30.03 44.74 -2.34
CA PRO A 665 -31.18 45.62 -2.44
C PRO A 665 -32.09 45.50 -1.21
N ARG A 666 -32.05 44.40 -0.45
CA ARG A 666 -32.80 44.23 0.80
C ARG A 666 -32.26 45.16 1.89
N LEU A 667 -30.93 45.24 2.01
CA LEU A 667 -30.30 46.17 2.95
C LEU A 667 -30.61 47.63 2.58
N GLN A 668 -30.54 47.95 1.28
CA GLN A 668 -30.86 49.29 0.80
C GLN A 668 -32.34 49.64 0.99
N ALA A 669 -33.26 48.68 0.87
CA ALA A 669 -34.68 48.89 1.17
C ALA A 669 -34.92 49.20 2.66
N LEU A 670 -34.24 48.48 3.57
CA LEU A 670 -34.30 48.79 5.01
C LEU A 670 -33.69 50.15 5.33
N ARG A 671 -32.63 50.56 4.61
CA ARG A 671 -32.07 51.92 4.70
C ARG A 671 -33.10 52.99 4.34
N VAL A 672 -33.84 52.76 3.25
CA VAL A 672 -34.91 53.65 2.80
C VAL A 672 -36.00 53.74 3.86
N GLU A 673 -36.44 52.62 4.42
CA GLU A 673 -37.44 52.59 5.50
C GLU A 673 -36.98 53.36 6.74
N ALA A 674 -35.73 53.17 7.18
CA ALA A 674 -35.16 53.89 8.31
C ALA A 674 -35.07 55.42 8.04
N LEU A 675 -34.64 55.82 6.84
CA LEU A 675 -34.53 57.23 6.46
C LEU A 675 -35.90 57.91 6.39
N LEU A 676 -36.88 57.26 5.75
CA LEU A 676 -38.23 57.80 5.62
C LEU A 676 -38.92 57.92 6.99
N SER A 677 -38.78 56.92 7.85
CA SER A 677 -39.32 56.95 9.21
C SER A 677 -38.65 57.97 10.15
N LEU A 678 -37.52 58.55 9.75
CA LEU A 678 -36.81 59.67 10.38
C LEU A 678 -37.07 61.02 9.67
N ALA A 679 -38.03 61.08 8.73
CA ALA A 679 -38.32 62.25 7.90
C ALA A 679 -37.14 62.75 7.05
N ARG A 680 -36.22 61.86 6.68
CA ARG A 680 -35.03 62.15 5.86
C ARG A 680 -35.24 61.78 4.39
N LYS A 681 -36.35 62.23 3.81
CA LYS A 681 -36.73 61.93 2.41
C LYS A 681 -35.64 62.27 1.37
N PRO A 682 -34.93 63.43 1.44
CA PRO A 682 -33.87 63.74 0.48
C PRO A 682 -32.75 62.70 0.44
N ASP A 683 -32.41 62.12 1.59
CA ASP A 683 -31.36 61.10 1.70
C ASP A 683 -31.83 59.73 1.15
N ALA A 684 -33.13 59.46 1.21
CA ALA A 684 -33.73 58.21 0.72
C ALA A 684 -33.89 58.20 -0.81
N THR A 685 -34.20 59.35 -1.43
CA THR A 685 -34.46 59.47 -2.88
C THR A 685 -33.41 58.80 -3.79
N PRO A 686 -32.09 59.03 -3.64
CA PRO A 686 -31.11 58.40 -4.53
C PRO A 686 -31.06 56.86 -4.36
N ILE A 687 -31.38 56.36 -3.17
CA ILE A 687 -31.42 54.91 -2.90
C ILE A 687 -32.66 54.29 -3.55
N ILE A 688 -33.82 54.96 -3.42
CA ILE A 688 -35.08 54.56 -4.07
C ILE A 688 -34.90 54.46 -5.58
N GLN A 689 -34.22 55.43 -6.20
CA GLN A 689 -33.93 55.40 -7.64
C GLN A 689 -33.05 54.20 -8.05
N ARG A 690 -32.03 53.86 -7.24
CA ARG A 690 -31.19 52.68 -7.50
C ARG A 690 -31.97 51.37 -7.37
N LEU A 691 -32.81 51.24 -6.33
CA LEU A 691 -33.68 50.08 -6.16
C LEU A 691 -34.67 49.93 -7.34
N TRP A 692 -35.19 51.05 -7.83
CA TRP A 692 -36.09 51.06 -8.99
C TRP A 692 -35.37 50.61 -10.27
N ALA A 693 -34.15 51.12 -10.47
CA ALA A 693 -33.32 50.75 -11.61
C ALA A 693 -32.95 49.25 -11.59
N SER A 694 -32.70 48.67 -10.41
CA SER A 694 -32.38 47.25 -10.25
C SER A 694 -33.59 46.31 -10.32
N GLY A 695 -34.80 46.86 -10.54
CA GLY A 695 -36.04 46.07 -10.56
C GLY A 695 -36.55 45.63 -9.19
N TYR A 696 -35.96 46.10 -8.09
CA TYR A 696 -36.40 45.72 -6.75
C TYR A 696 -37.79 46.27 -6.46
N ARG A 697 -38.73 45.41 -6.11
CA ARG A 697 -40.15 45.71 -5.97
C ARG A 697 -40.81 44.86 -4.88
N ASP A 698 -40.10 44.62 -3.78
CA ASP A 698 -40.65 43.95 -2.59
C ASP A 698 -41.91 44.68 -2.07
N ALA A 699 -42.93 43.91 -1.70
CA ALA A 699 -44.21 44.44 -1.25
C ALA A 699 -44.11 45.29 0.03
N GLY A 700 -43.13 45.01 0.91
CA GLY A 700 -42.85 45.80 2.11
C GLY A 700 -42.39 47.21 1.74
N LEU A 701 -41.40 47.33 0.84
CA LEU A 701 -40.93 48.62 0.34
C LEU A 701 -42.07 49.40 -0.32
N LEU A 702 -42.87 48.76 -1.17
CA LEU A 702 -44.00 49.43 -1.84
C LEU A 702 -45.00 50.01 -0.84
N ARG A 703 -45.27 49.32 0.28
CA ARG A 703 -46.15 49.85 1.34
C ARG A 703 -45.53 51.06 2.04
N VAL A 704 -44.23 51.05 2.31
CA VAL A 704 -43.50 52.19 2.88
C VAL A 704 -43.58 53.39 1.94
N LEU A 705 -43.24 53.22 0.67
CA LEU A 705 -43.26 54.30 -0.32
C LEU A 705 -44.66 54.88 -0.53
N ARG A 706 -45.70 54.04 -0.55
CA ARG A 706 -47.09 54.48 -0.65
C ARG A 706 -47.52 55.34 0.54
N ARG A 707 -47.13 54.96 1.76
CA ARG A 707 -47.41 55.76 2.98
C ARG A 707 -46.77 57.14 2.92
N GLU A 708 -45.61 57.24 2.30
CA GLU A 708 -44.84 58.49 2.14
C GLU A 708 -45.20 59.30 0.88
N GLY A 709 -46.22 58.85 0.13
CA GLY A 709 -46.65 59.49 -1.13
C GLY A 709 -45.54 59.52 -2.19
N ILE A 710 -44.70 58.49 -2.26
CA ILE A 710 -43.62 58.37 -3.23
C ILE A 710 -44.07 57.43 -4.36
N ASP A 711 -44.07 57.93 -5.59
CA ASP A 711 -44.37 57.11 -6.76
C ASP A 711 -43.24 56.14 -7.08
N TYR A 712 -43.61 54.93 -7.48
CA TYR A 712 -42.69 53.82 -7.77
C TYR A 712 -43.26 52.94 -8.90
N PRO A 713 -43.28 53.46 -10.14
CA PRO A 713 -43.89 52.77 -11.27
C PRO A 713 -43.14 51.47 -11.61
N VAL A 714 -43.76 50.60 -12.40
CA VAL A 714 -43.09 49.40 -12.91
C VAL A 714 -41.97 49.81 -13.86
N ASN A 715 -40.77 49.27 -13.66
CA ASN A 715 -39.64 49.48 -14.57
C ASN A 715 -39.75 48.52 -15.77
N GLN A 716 -40.27 49.00 -16.89
CA GLN A 716 -40.49 48.19 -18.10
C GLN A 716 -39.19 47.65 -18.71
N ALA A 717 -38.10 48.42 -18.63
CA ALA A 717 -36.79 47.98 -19.13
C ALA A 717 -36.30 46.76 -18.34
N PHE A 718 -36.43 46.80 -17.01
CA PHE A 718 -36.11 45.66 -16.15
C PHE A 718 -37.03 44.46 -16.42
N GLN A 719 -38.34 44.66 -16.64
CA GLN A 719 -39.24 43.55 -16.96
C GLN A 719 -38.83 42.85 -18.27
N HIS A 720 -38.43 43.62 -19.29
CA HIS A 720 -37.89 43.06 -20.52
C HIS A 720 -36.57 42.31 -20.28
N GLU A 721 -35.65 42.88 -19.50
CA GLU A 721 -34.40 42.21 -19.10
C GLU A 721 -34.66 40.88 -18.37
N LEU A 722 -35.57 40.87 -17.41
CA LEU A 722 -35.95 39.68 -16.65
C LEU A 722 -36.57 38.60 -17.57
N LEU A 723 -37.42 38.99 -18.52
CA LEU A 723 -37.99 38.06 -19.51
C LEU A 723 -36.88 37.44 -20.38
N VAL A 724 -35.96 38.26 -20.88
CA VAL A 724 -34.82 37.78 -21.69
C VAL A 724 -33.93 36.83 -20.88
N ALA A 725 -33.57 37.21 -19.65
CA ALA A 725 -32.71 36.42 -18.77
C ALA A 725 -33.34 35.08 -18.37
N THR A 726 -34.67 35.00 -18.27
CA THR A 726 -35.39 33.76 -17.92
C THR A 726 -35.79 32.91 -19.13
N GLY A 727 -35.40 33.32 -20.34
CA GLY A 727 -35.72 32.59 -21.58
C GLY A 727 -37.17 32.75 -22.04
N GLY A 728 -37.90 33.71 -21.47
CA GLY A 728 -39.21 34.14 -21.96
C GLY A 728 -39.02 35.07 -23.16
N GLY A 729 -39.13 34.55 -24.38
CA GLY A 729 -39.17 35.39 -25.58
C GLY A 729 -40.28 36.45 -25.48
N PRO A 730 -40.15 37.61 -26.14
CA PRO A 730 -41.12 38.69 -26.02
C PRO A 730 -42.51 38.20 -26.42
N LEU A 731 -43.50 38.43 -25.56
CA LEU A 731 -44.91 38.34 -25.94
C LEU A 731 -45.10 39.29 -27.12
N GLN A 732 -45.27 38.73 -28.32
CA GLN A 732 -45.73 39.50 -29.47
C GLN A 732 -47.08 40.11 -29.07
N GLU A 733 -47.07 41.43 -28.86
CA GLU A 733 -48.27 42.24 -28.81
C GLU A 733 -49.06 41.95 -30.08
N LYS A 734 -50.20 41.25 -29.94
CA LYS A 734 -51.23 41.26 -30.96
C LYS A 734 -51.97 42.58 -30.83
N GLU A 735 -51.78 43.44 -31.83
CA GLU A 735 -52.59 44.62 -32.15
C GLU A 735 -54.10 44.33 -32.14
#